data_AF-A0A956RWZ8-F1
#
_entry.id   AF-A0A956RWZ8-F1
#
_cell.length_a   1.000
_cell.length_b   1.000
_cell.length_c   1.000
_cell.angle_alpha   90.00
_cell.angle_beta   90.00
_cell.angle_gamma   90.00
#
_symmetry.space_group_name_H-M   'P 1'
#
loop_
_entity.id
_entity.type
_entity.pdbx_description
1 polymer ?
#
loop_
_entity_poly.entity_id
_entity_poly.type
_entity_poly.pdbx_seq_one_letter_code
_entity_poly.pdbx_strand_id
1 'polypeptide(L)'
;MITQAAFIEKSRTMEPAEDYHFLRQKGIEYIEKLSGALWTDYNVHDPGITILEMLCYAITDLNHRCTYPVQDILAEQEKYGTLEKHFFPAREILTCNPVTIADFRKLLIDLPGIKNAWLRTATETEHPLFLDCKRSTLRTSTPYMFTTDRIDALAQYNVPESVRNDLQALFKIKYDTKEEFLQAAEQAVSKEILDLYHNAFIQQAQLHKPVSVSGLYEVILQLQHDTKYGDLNSFTYAWTVPRGESSFEIHLTLPSWDAFFACGIAADALQNGNGVQTIKFDLDGESPNELQEIPQSQKYHGTFSVDVQNGVKLFEFEILSQGLMDEVGQQAIASELQRTGEGSLFKFYQDKIICALSSAEEAWRFLHAHRNLCEDFFCLKAVDMEEIGLCAEVEVTAEADYPQILAEIYYHLQKLLAPPVNFYTLQEMLEHGKRSEDIFSGPKLRHGFIDDEELLASNLKEEIHVSDIIQLIMAIDGVVAVKKILVTNYYQGKEQTKGEPWRLHIGEGRAMRLAIDKSKVVFYRGLYPHAAKKDEVLARLSELHALDRTQRLAPDAYDFSLPESTHRDIESWYSMQNDFPLVYGVGAEGLPGSPTPERIAKARQLKAYLLFYDQILANFLSQLAHARDLFSLDPEMKKTYFSQPLFKIPGLTTMEVPGVQNLIKEFVAGTEEWAHFIDDKKTLYKNLQKNIDPILENQADFEDRKNRFFDHLMSRFNEQFSDYVYLMHRLEQKKAPQELLADKLVFLREYPQISHDRGKAFDLKNKNELWLGENVSGLQKRVCRLLGMRSWERRYLAHAIDKGFELYSEGDEWRFRLKNDDGKILLSAARSYSNRQEADRVMQTILYCGTKPGNYANRTAEDGTFYFNLVDEDAEIIARRIAYFPTAAERDAARDEVITFISGAEPAEGFHLVEHVLLRPHGQDNELFAVYVPPDCKTCSGFMDPYSFRLTAVVPAWPKRFRDRDFRHFFEKTLRLEAPAHTHVKICWVSREHMADFEDKYWPWLEASSSFHTTEDQLAPLRDALLSSLGSLRSIYEETRLFYCEENSDEDALLLNHSVLGTE
;
A
#
# COMPACT_ATOMS: atom_id res chain seq x y z
N MET A 1 38.80 -11.39 -11.02
CA MET A 1 38.72 -11.89 -12.41
C MET A 1 40.09 -11.79 -13.05
N ILE A 2 40.60 -12.89 -13.61
CA ILE A 2 41.80 -12.88 -14.47
C ILE A 2 41.38 -12.20 -15.77
N THR A 3 41.90 -11.01 -16.05
CA THR A 3 41.72 -10.32 -17.33
C THR A 3 42.34 -11.18 -18.42
N GLN A 4 41.50 -11.88 -19.20
CA GLN A 4 41.93 -12.50 -20.45
C GLN A 4 42.49 -11.41 -21.34
N ALA A 5 43.71 -11.62 -21.85
CA ALA A 5 44.29 -10.74 -22.86
C ALA A 5 43.32 -10.66 -24.05
N ALA A 6 42.94 -9.45 -24.44
CA ALA A 6 42.09 -9.22 -25.60
C ALA A 6 42.88 -9.61 -26.86
N PHE A 7 42.54 -10.75 -27.46
CA PHE A 7 43.03 -11.13 -28.78
C PHE A 7 42.03 -10.67 -29.83
N ILE A 8 42.51 -9.96 -30.86
CA ILE A 8 41.70 -9.70 -32.05
C ILE A 8 41.65 -11.02 -32.84
N GLU A 9 40.46 -11.62 -32.94
CA GLU A 9 40.27 -12.81 -33.79
C GLU A 9 40.67 -12.48 -35.23
N LYS A 10 41.59 -13.28 -35.78
CA LYS A 10 42.06 -13.13 -37.17
C LYS A 10 40.95 -13.38 -38.21
N SER A 11 39.85 -13.99 -37.80
CA SER A 11 38.72 -14.37 -38.66
C SER A 11 37.39 -14.06 -37.98
N ARG A 12 37.21 -12.80 -37.55
CA ARG A 12 35.90 -12.34 -37.08
C ARG A 12 34.93 -12.34 -38.27
N THR A 13 33.81 -13.05 -38.14
CA THR A 13 32.67 -12.91 -39.04
C THR A 13 32.07 -11.53 -38.83
N MET A 14 32.13 -10.67 -39.85
CA MET A 14 31.53 -9.34 -39.81
C MET A 14 30.03 -9.45 -40.10
N GLU A 15 29.22 -8.75 -39.31
CA GLU A 15 27.81 -8.57 -39.65
C GLU A 15 27.70 -7.76 -40.96
N PRO A 16 26.64 -7.93 -41.76
CA PRO A 16 26.48 -7.25 -43.05
C PRO A 16 26.64 -5.72 -43.00
N ALA A 17 26.29 -5.09 -41.88
CA ALA A 17 26.42 -3.65 -41.67
C ALA A 17 27.82 -3.21 -41.21
N GLU A 18 28.68 -4.15 -40.79
CA GLU A 18 30.10 -3.94 -40.48
C GLU A 18 30.99 -4.16 -41.72
N ASP A 19 30.51 -4.96 -42.68
CA ASP A 19 31.26 -5.30 -43.90
C ASP A 19 31.07 -4.25 -45.00
N TYR A 20 32.06 -3.37 -45.12
CA TYR A 20 32.15 -2.36 -46.18
C TYR A 20 32.00 -2.96 -47.59
N HIS A 21 32.64 -4.11 -47.86
CA HIS A 21 32.61 -4.72 -49.19
C HIS A 21 31.22 -5.25 -49.52
N PHE A 22 30.56 -5.85 -48.53
CA PHE A 22 29.16 -6.26 -48.65
C PHE A 22 28.24 -5.07 -48.92
N LEU A 23 28.36 -3.98 -48.14
CA LEU A 23 27.57 -2.76 -48.33
C LEU A 23 27.76 -2.17 -49.72
N ARG A 24 29.01 -2.09 -50.20
CA ARG A 24 29.35 -1.59 -51.53
C ARG A 24 28.77 -2.48 -52.62
N GLN A 25 28.89 -3.79 -52.48
CA GLN A 25 28.30 -4.74 -53.42
C GLN A 25 26.78 -4.54 -53.50
N LYS A 26 26.08 -4.46 -52.35
CA LYS A 26 24.64 -4.22 -52.31
C LYS A 26 24.25 -2.88 -52.91
N GLY A 27 25.03 -1.83 -52.66
CA GLY A 27 24.83 -0.53 -53.28
C GLY A 27 24.89 -0.58 -54.81
N ILE A 28 25.88 -1.29 -55.37
CA ILE A 28 25.99 -1.50 -56.82
C ILE A 28 24.80 -2.30 -57.34
N GLU A 29 24.39 -3.38 -56.67
CA GLU A 29 23.21 -4.16 -57.04
C GLU A 29 21.94 -3.29 -57.09
N TYR A 30 21.77 -2.33 -56.16
CA TYR A 30 20.67 -1.37 -56.19
C TYR A 30 20.77 -0.40 -57.36
N ILE A 31 21.96 0.12 -57.66
CA ILE A 31 22.19 1.03 -58.80
C ILE A 31 21.88 0.32 -60.12
N GLU A 32 22.37 -0.92 -60.31
CA GLU A 32 22.10 -1.76 -61.48
C GLU A 32 20.60 -1.96 -61.68
N LYS A 33 19.90 -2.33 -60.60
CA LYS A 33 18.45 -2.58 -60.64
C LYS A 33 17.63 -1.34 -60.94
N LEU A 34 17.97 -0.20 -60.35
CA LEU A 34 17.19 1.03 -60.46
C LEU A 34 17.53 1.84 -61.72
N SER A 35 18.77 1.75 -62.20
CA SER A 35 19.30 2.68 -63.21
C SER A 35 20.23 2.05 -64.25
N GLY A 36 20.34 0.72 -64.33
CA GLY A 36 21.27 0.03 -65.24
C GLY A 36 21.06 0.29 -66.74
N ALA A 37 19.92 0.86 -67.13
CA ALA A 37 19.68 1.33 -68.51
C ALA A 37 20.31 2.71 -68.81
N LEU A 38 20.58 3.51 -67.77
CA LEU A 38 21.10 4.89 -67.87
C LEU A 38 22.54 5.00 -67.35
N TRP A 39 22.83 4.37 -66.21
CA TRP A 39 24.14 4.36 -65.58
C TRP A 39 24.73 2.96 -65.67
N THR A 40 25.73 2.79 -66.53
CA THR A 40 26.32 1.49 -66.91
C THR A 40 27.77 1.31 -66.46
N ASP A 41 28.40 2.35 -65.90
CA ASP A 41 29.78 2.33 -65.42
C ASP A 41 29.81 2.28 -63.89
N TYR A 42 30.26 1.17 -63.32
CA TYR A 42 30.33 0.94 -61.87
C TYR A 42 31.77 0.88 -61.35
N ASN A 43 32.72 1.40 -62.12
CA ASN A 43 34.12 1.39 -61.75
C ASN A 43 34.46 2.51 -60.73
N VAL A 44 35.56 2.31 -60.01
CA VAL A 44 36.09 3.23 -58.97
C VAL A 44 36.42 4.65 -59.44
N HIS A 45 36.45 4.90 -60.75
CA HIS A 45 36.70 6.24 -61.28
C HIS A 45 35.41 7.06 -61.48
N ASP A 46 34.25 6.41 -61.41
CA ASP A 46 32.95 7.08 -61.51
C ASP A 46 32.66 7.84 -60.20
N PRO A 47 32.39 9.16 -60.25
CA PRO A 47 32.09 9.95 -59.06
C PRO A 47 30.87 9.49 -58.26
N GLY A 48 29.87 8.88 -58.90
CA GLY A 48 28.71 8.31 -58.23
C GLY A 48 29.06 7.05 -57.43
N ILE A 49 30.02 6.25 -57.91
CA ILE A 49 30.56 5.12 -57.14
C ILE A 49 31.38 5.63 -55.96
N THR A 50 32.15 6.71 -56.12
CA THR A 50 32.83 7.36 -54.97
C THR A 50 31.82 7.82 -53.90
N ILE A 51 30.67 8.40 -54.30
CA ILE A 51 29.62 8.78 -53.34
C ILE A 51 29.08 7.55 -52.61
N LEU A 52 28.81 6.46 -53.32
CA LEU A 52 28.37 5.20 -52.73
C LEU A 52 29.40 4.67 -51.72
N GLU A 53 30.68 4.68 -52.07
CA GLU A 53 31.77 4.22 -51.19
C GLU A 53 31.82 5.03 -49.89
N MET A 54 31.65 6.36 -49.97
CA MET A 54 31.58 7.21 -48.77
C MET A 54 30.34 6.92 -47.92
N LEU A 55 29.19 6.64 -48.54
CA LEU A 55 27.98 6.23 -47.82
C LEU A 55 28.16 4.87 -47.13
N CYS A 56 28.80 3.90 -47.79
CA CYS A 56 29.11 2.61 -47.19
C CYS A 56 29.99 2.78 -45.96
N TYR A 57 31.02 3.64 -46.02
CA TYR A 57 31.87 3.94 -44.86
C TYR A 57 31.08 4.61 -43.73
N ALA A 58 30.25 5.61 -44.03
CA ALA A 58 29.37 6.25 -43.05
C ALA A 58 28.46 5.24 -42.34
N ILE A 59 27.85 4.31 -43.08
CA ILE A 59 26.98 3.26 -42.51
C ILE A 59 27.76 2.36 -41.53
N THR A 60 29.04 2.07 -41.79
CA THR A 60 29.84 1.28 -40.85
C THR A 60 30.06 2.00 -39.51
N ASP A 61 30.21 3.34 -39.50
CA ASP A 61 30.28 4.13 -38.25
C ASP A 61 28.93 4.11 -37.51
N LEU A 62 27.82 4.28 -38.23
CA LEU A 62 26.48 4.19 -37.65
C LEU A 62 26.28 2.83 -36.95
N ASN A 63 26.62 1.74 -37.63
CA ASN A 63 26.50 0.41 -37.05
C ASN A 63 27.39 0.24 -35.81
N HIS A 64 28.64 0.71 -35.86
CA HIS A 64 29.53 0.68 -34.70
C HIS A 64 28.89 1.34 -33.47
N ARG A 65 28.23 2.48 -33.63
CA ARG A 65 27.51 3.16 -32.54
C ARG A 65 26.24 2.42 -32.09
N CYS A 66 25.50 1.80 -33.01
CA CYS A 66 24.35 0.96 -32.66
C CYS A 66 24.73 -0.29 -31.84
N THR A 67 25.98 -0.75 -31.96
CA THR A 67 26.48 -1.91 -31.20
C THR A 67 27.04 -1.57 -29.83
N TYR A 68 26.99 -0.32 -29.40
CA TYR A 68 27.36 0.04 -28.03
C TYR A 68 26.49 -0.73 -27.01
N PRO A 69 27.03 -1.07 -25.83
CA PRO A 69 26.23 -1.68 -24.77
C PRO A 69 24.98 -0.85 -24.48
N VAL A 70 23.84 -1.49 -24.28
CA VAL A 70 22.56 -0.79 -24.10
C VAL A 70 22.62 0.22 -22.94
N GLN A 71 23.33 -0.11 -21.85
CA GLN A 71 23.51 0.81 -20.73
C GLN A 71 24.27 2.09 -21.11
N ASP A 72 25.18 2.04 -22.10
CA ASP A 72 25.91 3.20 -22.61
C ASP A 72 25.03 4.04 -23.55
N ILE A 73 24.18 3.39 -24.35
CA ILE A 73 23.20 4.08 -25.23
C ILE A 73 22.19 4.87 -24.39
N LEU A 74 21.79 4.33 -23.24
CA LEU A 74 20.82 4.97 -22.34
C LEU A 74 21.46 5.96 -21.35
N ALA A 75 22.79 6.09 -21.32
CA ALA A 75 23.53 6.89 -20.33
C ALA A 75 23.45 8.41 -20.55
N GLU A 76 23.35 9.20 -19.47
CA GLU A 76 23.40 10.67 -19.49
C GLU A 76 24.80 11.26 -19.33
N GLN A 77 24.96 12.52 -19.74
CA GLN A 77 26.23 13.27 -19.74
C GLN A 77 26.59 13.81 -18.34
N GLU A 78 25.65 13.82 -17.38
CA GLU A 78 25.88 14.24 -15.99
C GLU A 78 26.04 13.06 -15.01
N LYS A 79 26.87 13.28 -13.99
CA LYS A 79 27.58 12.28 -13.20
C LYS A 79 26.74 11.49 -12.16
N TYR A 80 25.42 11.43 -12.29
CA TYR A 80 24.55 10.59 -11.47
C TYR A 80 23.42 10.01 -12.33
N GLY A 81 23.30 8.68 -12.30
CA GLY A 81 22.49 7.87 -13.23
C GLY A 81 21.01 8.26 -13.30
N THR A 82 20.49 8.33 -14.53
CA THR A 82 19.10 8.72 -14.82
C THR A 82 18.25 7.59 -15.40
N LEU A 83 18.78 6.38 -15.49
CA LEU A 83 17.99 5.18 -15.81
C LEU A 83 16.83 4.99 -14.81
N GLU A 84 17.03 5.37 -13.54
CA GLU A 84 16.01 5.32 -12.47
C GLU A 84 14.80 6.22 -12.74
N LYS A 85 14.94 7.26 -13.60
CA LYS A 85 13.80 8.09 -14.01
C LYS A 85 12.91 7.42 -15.05
N HIS A 86 13.43 6.39 -15.71
CA HIS A 86 12.79 5.74 -16.87
C HIS A 86 12.31 4.32 -16.54
N PHE A 87 12.93 3.65 -15.56
CA PHE A 87 12.62 2.29 -15.16
C PHE A 87 12.53 2.16 -13.64
N PHE A 88 11.63 1.30 -13.17
CA PHE A 88 11.45 1.05 -11.74
C PHE A 88 12.47 0.02 -11.22
N PRO A 89 13.05 0.25 -10.03
CA PRO A 89 13.91 -0.71 -9.36
C PRO A 89 13.11 -1.93 -8.85
N ALA A 90 13.79 -3.07 -8.64
CA ALA A 90 13.10 -4.33 -8.32
C ALA A 90 12.34 -4.25 -7.00
N ARG A 91 12.92 -3.58 -5.99
CA ARG A 91 12.31 -3.37 -4.68
C ARG A 91 11.10 -2.44 -4.69
N GLU A 92 10.89 -1.68 -5.76
CA GLU A 92 9.70 -0.83 -5.91
C GLU A 92 8.58 -1.56 -6.65
N ILE A 93 8.92 -2.41 -7.63
CA ILE A 93 7.93 -3.02 -8.53
C ILE A 93 7.52 -4.45 -8.17
N LEU A 94 8.38 -5.21 -7.48
CA LEU A 94 8.12 -6.62 -7.14
C LEU A 94 7.51 -6.83 -5.75
N THR A 95 7.73 -5.89 -4.83
CA THR A 95 7.15 -5.95 -3.47
C THR A 95 5.67 -5.60 -3.52
N CYS A 96 4.88 -6.16 -2.59
CA CYS A 96 3.46 -5.88 -2.44
C CYS A 96 3.12 -5.45 -1.01
N ASN A 97 1.95 -4.82 -0.82
CA ASN A 97 1.40 -4.61 0.53
C ASN A 97 1.26 -5.97 1.24
N PRO A 98 1.47 -6.08 2.56
CA PRO A 98 1.30 -7.34 3.29
C PRO A 98 -0.10 -7.91 3.08
N VAL A 99 -0.19 -9.18 2.67
CA VAL A 99 -1.49 -9.86 2.51
C VAL A 99 -1.59 -11.06 3.44
N THR A 100 -0.49 -11.79 3.65
CA THR A 100 -0.48 -13.00 4.47
C THR A 100 -0.11 -12.72 5.93
N ILE A 101 -0.43 -13.67 6.81
CA ILE A 101 0.03 -13.65 8.21
C ILE A 101 1.57 -13.55 8.29
N ALA A 102 2.29 -14.22 7.39
CA ALA A 102 3.75 -14.15 7.33
C ALA A 102 4.24 -12.75 6.96
N ASP A 103 3.57 -12.07 6.03
CA ASP A 103 3.93 -10.70 5.62
C ASP A 103 3.77 -9.70 6.77
N PHE A 104 2.62 -9.72 7.45
CA PHE A 104 2.39 -8.87 8.63
C PHE A 104 3.40 -9.17 9.74
N ARG A 105 3.77 -10.43 9.90
CA ARG A 105 4.78 -10.84 10.87
C ARG A 105 6.17 -10.29 10.52
N LYS A 106 6.61 -10.38 9.25
CA LYS A 106 7.86 -9.77 8.77
C LYS A 106 7.87 -8.27 9.03
N LEU A 107 6.77 -7.59 8.72
CA LEU A 107 6.60 -6.15 8.97
C LEU A 107 6.73 -5.78 10.44
N LEU A 108 6.09 -6.53 11.34
CA LEU A 108 6.17 -6.29 12.77
C LEU A 108 7.58 -6.53 13.33
N ILE A 109 8.27 -7.57 12.86
CA ILE A 109 9.66 -7.87 13.26
C ILE A 109 10.63 -6.76 12.80
N ASP A 110 10.35 -6.14 11.65
CA ASP A 110 11.13 -5.03 11.12
C ASP A 110 11.04 -3.76 12.00
N LEU A 111 10.00 -3.62 12.84
CA LEU A 111 9.83 -2.50 13.76
C LEU A 111 10.77 -2.59 14.97
N PRO A 112 11.49 -1.50 15.31
CA PRO A 112 12.26 -1.42 16.56
C PRO A 112 11.40 -1.74 17.79
N GLY A 113 11.97 -2.43 18.78
CA GLY A 113 11.26 -2.79 20.02
C GLY A 113 10.43 -4.07 19.90
N ILE A 114 10.22 -4.60 18.70
CA ILE A 114 9.59 -5.91 18.48
C ILE A 114 10.69 -6.95 18.18
N LYS A 115 10.63 -8.10 18.86
CA LYS A 115 11.50 -9.26 18.63
C LYS A 115 10.83 -10.27 17.70
N ASN A 116 9.56 -10.55 17.93
CA ASN A 116 8.74 -11.47 17.15
C ASN A 116 7.27 -11.05 17.24
N ALA A 117 6.44 -11.58 16.37
CA ALA A 117 5.00 -11.38 16.41
C ALA A 117 4.27 -12.61 15.86
N TRP A 118 2.98 -12.75 16.14
CA TRP A 118 2.12 -13.76 15.53
C TRP A 118 0.75 -13.15 15.28
N LEU A 119 0.10 -13.58 14.21
CA LEU A 119 -1.28 -13.20 13.91
C LEU A 119 -2.13 -14.46 13.84
N ARG A 120 -3.33 -14.41 14.41
CA ARG A 120 -4.32 -15.48 14.42
C ARG A 120 -5.66 -14.91 13.99
N THR A 121 -6.45 -15.69 13.27
CA THR A 121 -7.83 -15.32 12.97
C THR A 121 -8.64 -15.32 14.25
N ALA A 122 -9.32 -14.22 14.56
CA ALA A 122 -10.21 -14.13 15.70
C ALA A 122 -11.45 -15.00 15.45
N THR A 123 -11.84 -15.79 16.44
CA THR A 123 -13.09 -16.58 16.41
C THR A 123 -14.27 -15.85 17.04
N GLU A 124 -13.99 -14.73 17.72
CA GLU A 124 -14.93 -13.91 18.46
C GLU A 124 -14.80 -12.44 18.03
N THR A 125 -15.87 -11.69 18.27
CA THR A 125 -15.98 -10.24 18.09
C THR A 125 -16.11 -9.57 19.46
N GLU A 126 -16.06 -8.23 19.50
CA GLU A 126 -16.22 -7.44 20.72
C GLU A 126 -17.51 -7.83 21.47
N HIS A 127 -18.58 -8.08 20.70
CA HIS A 127 -19.80 -8.72 21.17
C HIS A 127 -20.26 -9.83 20.24
N PRO A 128 -20.72 -10.97 20.78
CA PRO A 128 -21.18 -12.08 19.96
C PRO A 128 -22.46 -11.71 19.19
N LEU A 129 -22.49 -12.03 17.89
CA LEU A 129 -23.63 -11.76 17.03
C LEU A 129 -24.51 -13.00 16.84
N PHE A 130 -25.82 -12.79 16.81
CA PHE A 130 -26.83 -13.83 16.64
C PHE A 130 -27.87 -13.41 15.62
N LEU A 131 -28.24 -14.33 14.73
CA LEU A 131 -29.30 -14.15 13.74
C LEU A 131 -30.62 -14.73 14.25
N ASP A 132 -31.64 -13.89 14.38
CA ASP A 132 -33.04 -14.29 14.56
C ASP A 132 -33.62 -14.71 13.19
N CYS A 133 -33.64 -16.01 12.93
CA CYS A 133 -34.06 -16.54 11.63
C CYS A 133 -35.56 -16.30 11.33
N LYS A 134 -36.40 -16.07 12.34
CA LYS A 134 -37.83 -15.78 12.16
C LYS A 134 -38.06 -14.34 11.76
N ARG A 135 -37.33 -13.42 12.39
CA ARG A 135 -37.49 -11.98 12.16
C ARG A 135 -36.57 -11.46 11.05
N SER A 136 -35.60 -12.25 10.61
CA SER A 136 -34.52 -11.80 9.71
C SER A 136 -33.79 -10.58 10.28
N THR A 137 -33.45 -10.62 11.57
CA THR A 137 -32.72 -9.53 12.24
C THR A 137 -31.52 -10.05 13.03
N LEU A 138 -30.48 -9.22 13.14
CA LEU A 138 -29.32 -9.50 13.98
C LEU A 138 -29.53 -8.98 15.40
N ARG A 139 -28.78 -9.55 16.35
CA ARG A 139 -28.71 -9.15 17.77
C ARG A 139 -27.31 -9.41 18.33
N THR A 140 -26.87 -8.60 19.27
CA THR A 140 -25.59 -8.71 20.02
C THR A 140 -25.71 -9.55 21.31
N SER A 141 -26.94 -9.95 21.64
CA SER A 141 -27.24 -10.83 22.76
C SER A 141 -28.17 -11.94 22.27
N THR A 142 -27.96 -13.14 22.82
CA THR A 142 -29.04 -14.13 22.73
C THR A 142 -30.22 -13.60 23.54
N PRO A 143 -31.48 -13.74 23.08
CA PRO A 143 -32.64 -13.42 23.90
C PRO A 143 -32.79 -14.32 25.15
N TYR A 144 -31.76 -15.08 25.50
CA TYR A 144 -31.74 -16.08 26.57
C TYR A 144 -30.86 -15.69 27.76
N MET A 145 -30.31 -14.48 27.81
CA MET A 145 -29.87 -13.91 29.08
C MET A 145 -31.11 -13.69 29.96
N PHE A 146 -31.06 -14.22 31.17
CA PHE A 146 -32.16 -14.51 32.09
C PHE A 146 -33.09 -13.31 32.37
N THR A 147 -34.12 -13.11 31.54
CA THR A 147 -35.16 -12.11 31.79
C THR A 147 -36.52 -12.73 32.09
N THR A 148 -37.33 -12.01 32.87
CA THR A 148 -38.66 -12.38 33.37
C THR A 148 -39.72 -12.56 32.27
N ASP A 149 -39.45 -12.10 31.04
CA ASP A 149 -40.35 -12.19 29.88
C ASP A 149 -40.61 -13.65 29.43
N ARG A 150 -39.85 -14.62 29.96
CA ARG A 150 -39.93 -16.06 29.63
C ARG A 150 -41.14 -16.78 30.22
N ILE A 151 -41.83 -16.20 31.20
CA ILE A 151 -42.93 -16.88 31.90
C ILE A 151 -44.23 -16.90 31.10
N ASP A 152 -44.47 -15.89 30.29
CA ASP A 152 -45.64 -15.86 29.41
C ASP A 152 -45.54 -16.90 28.29
N ALA A 153 -44.32 -17.27 27.88
CA ALA A 153 -44.09 -18.36 26.94
C ALA A 153 -44.34 -19.76 27.53
N LEU A 154 -44.38 -19.90 28.86
CA LEU A 154 -44.76 -21.15 29.55
C LEU A 154 -46.29 -21.29 29.72
N ALA A 155 -47.05 -20.21 29.49
CA ALA A 155 -48.51 -20.24 29.55
C ALA A 155 -49.13 -21.22 28.54
N GLN A 156 -48.46 -21.46 27.41
CA GLN A 156 -48.90 -22.41 26.38
C GLN A 156 -48.74 -23.90 26.77
N TYR A 157 -47.99 -24.20 27.83
CA TYR A 157 -47.65 -25.58 28.24
C TYR A 157 -48.40 -26.05 29.50
N ASN A 158 -49.46 -25.34 29.91
CA ASN A 158 -50.33 -25.71 31.04
C ASN A 158 -49.56 -25.96 32.36
N VAL A 159 -48.51 -25.16 32.59
CA VAL A 159 -47.64 -25.26 33.78
C VAL A 159 -48.37 -24.73 35.03
N PRO A 160 -48.36 -25.44 36.17
CA PRO A 160 -48.98 -25.00 37.42
C PRO A 160 -48.46 -23.62 37.88
N GLU A 161 -49.34 -22.82 38.48
CA GLU A 161 -49.02 -21.45 38.92
C GLU A 161 -47.92 -21.39 40.00
N SER A 162 -47.82 -22.40 40.86
CA SER A 162 -46.74 -22.53 41.84
C SER A 162 -45.37 -22.62 41.18
N VAL A 163 -45.24 -23.50 40.19
CA VAL A 163 -44.01 -23.70 39.41
C VAL A 163 -43.64 -22.45 38.62
N ARG A 164 -44.66 -21.74 38.10
CA ARG A 164 -44.47 -20.48 37.40
C ARG A 164 -43.81 -19.45 38.31
N ASN A 165 -44.28 -19.33 39.56
CA ASN A 165 -43.73 -18.42 40.56
C ASN A 165 -42.32 -18.83 40.99
N ASP A 166 -42.04 -20.13 41.14
CA ASP A 166 -40.71 -20.64 41.47
C ASP A 166 -39.68 -20.33 40.37
N LEU A 167 -40.06 -20.52 39.10
CA LEU A 167 -39.27 -20.09 37.95
C LEU A 167 -39.10 -18.56 37.92
N GLN A 168 -40.14 -17.80 38.26
CA GLN A 168 -40.11 -16.32 38.33
C GLN A 168 -39.14 -15.80 39.39
N ALA A 169 -39.04 -16.49 40.52
CA ALA A 169 -38.06 -16.19 41.56
C ALA A 169 -36.65 -16.56 41.10
N LEU A 170 -36.48 -17.72 40.45
CA LEU A 170 -35.20 -18.18 39.93
C LEU A 170 -34.60 -17.20 38.91
N PHE A 171 -35.42 -16.69 37.97
CA PHE A 171 -34.97 -15.76 36.90
C PHE A 171 -34.74 -14.31 37.38
N LYS A 172 -35.11 -13.95 38.60
CA LYS A 172 -34.75 -12.65 39.19
C LYS A 172 -33.33 -12.61 39.73
N ILE A 173 -32.69 -13.77 39.88
CA ILE A 173 -31.33 -13.92 40.37
C ILE A 173 -30.39 -13.95 39.16
N LYS A 174 -29.31 -13.18 39.23
CA LYS A 174 -28.25 -13.16 38.22
C LYS A 174 -27.29 -14.31 38.52
N TYR A 175 -26.99 -15.14 37.53
CA TYR A 175 -26.03 -16.24 37.64
C TYR A 175 -24.85 -15.97 36.71
N ASP A 176 -23.64 -16.25 37.19
CA ASP A 176 -22.41 -15.95 36.46
C ASP A 176 -22.03 -17.08 35.50
N THR A 177 -22.46 -18.32 35.79
CA THR A 177 -22.23 -19.49 34.94
C THR A 177 -23.50 -20.30 34.66
N LYS A 178 -23.47 -21.06 33.55
CA LYS A 178 -24.54 -21.97 33.17
C LYS A 178 -24.70 -23.10 34.19
N GLU A 179 -23.58 -23.61 34.73
CA GLU A 179 -23.61 -24.64 35.78
C GLU A 179 -24.33 -24.16 37.04
N GLU A 180 -24.08 -22.93 37.49
CA GLU A 180 -24.73 -22.36 38.69
C GLU A 180 -26.24 -22.23 38.52
N PHE A 181 -26.70 -21.76 37.36
CA PHE A 181 -28.13 -21.69 37.07
C PHE A 181 -28.78 -23.08 37.06
N LEU A 182 -28.15 -24.06 36.40
CA LEU A 182 -28.69 -25.42 36.31
C LEU A 182 -28.80 -26.07 37.69
N GLN A 183 -27.80 -25.85 38.54
CA GLN A 183 -27.77 -26.38 39.90
C GLN A 183 -28.85 -25.73 40.79
N ALA A 184 -29.09 -24.43 40.62
CA ALA A 184 -30.19 -23.73 41.29
C ALA A 184 -31.57 -24.16 40.77
N ALA A 185 -31.70 -24.39 39.45
CA ALA A 185 -32.94 -24.80 38.81
C ALA A 185 -33.37 -26.22 39.24
N GLU A 186 -32.42 -27.16 39.33
CA GLU A 186 -32.67 -28.54 39.79
C GLU A 186 -33.18 -28.62 41.23
N GLN A 187 -32.84 -27.63 42.06
CA GLN A 187 -33.33 -27.53 43.44
C GLN A 187 -34.73 -26.89 43.53
N ALA A 188 -35.09 -26.03 42.57
CA ALA A 188 -36.31 -25.24 42.60
C ALA A 188 -37.50 -25.91 41.89
N VAL A 189 -37.27 -26.80 40.91
CA VAL A 189 -38.34 -27.34 40.06
C VAL A 189 -38.12 -28.84 39.77
N SER A 190 -39.21 -29.60 39.53
CA SER A 190 -39.10 -31.02 39.20
C SER A 190 -38.38 -31.26 37.87
N LYS A 191 -37.65 -32.38 37.77
CA LYS A 191 -36.89 -32.79 36.59
C LYS A 191 -37.70 -32.80 35.30
N GLU A 192 -38.98 -33.18 35.34
CA GLU A 192 -39.88 -33.21 34.18
C GLU A 192 -40.16 -31.82 33.60
N ILE A 193 -40.21 -30.79 34.45
CA ILE A 193 -40.42 -29.40 34.04
C ILE A 193 -39.13 -28.80 33.51
N LEU A 194 -38.00 -29.16 34.11
CA LEU A 194 -36.66 -28.88 33.60
C LEU A 194 -36.44 -29.50 32.22
N ASP A 195 -36.87 -30.73 31.98
CA ASP A 195 -36.78 -31.41 30.69
C ASP A 195 -37.70 -30.78 29.63
N LEU A 196 -38.93 -30.38 30.01
CA LEU A 196 -39.84 -29.61 29.14
C LEU A 196 -39.24 -28.24 28.75
N TYR A 197 -38.67 -27.54 29.73
CA TYR A 197 -37.96 -26.29 29.51
C TYR A 197 -36.69 -26.48 28.67
N HIS A 198 -35.92 -27.54 28.90
CA HIS A 198 -34.72 -27.88 28.13
C HIS A 198 -35.07 -28.23 26.68
N ASN A 199 -36.16 -28.96 26.44
CA ASN A 199 -36.66 -29.25 25.10
C ASN A 199 -37.19 -28.00 24.38
N ALA A 200 -37.93 -27.14 25.09
CA ALA A 200 -38.34 -25.84 24.55
C ALA A 200 -37.14 -24.92 24.26
N PHE A 201 -36.12 -24.97 25.13
CA PHE A 201 -34.85 -24.26 24.96
C PHE A 201 -34.06 -24.78 23.76
N ILE A 202 -33.97 -26.10 23.54
CA ILE A 202 -33.31 -26.69 22.37
C ILE A 202 -34.04 -26.29 21.08
N GLN A 203 -35.38 -26.36 21.05
CA GLN A 203 -36.17 -25.93 19.88
C GLN A 203 -36.05 -24.42 19.61
N GLN A 204 -35.85 -23.62 20.65
CA GLN A 204 -35.65 -22.16 20.54
C GLN A 204 -34.19 -21.75 20.26
N ALA A 205 -33.20 -22.51 20.73
CA ALA A 205 -31.79 -22.32 20.40
C ALA A 205 -31.55 -22.64 18.91
N GLN A 206 -32.31 -23.56 18.32
CA GLN A 206 -32.31 -23.80 16.87
C GLN A 206 -32.76 -22.59 16.02
N LEU A 207 -33.44 -21.59 16.64
CA LEU A 207 -33.92 -20.38 15.97
C LEU A 207 -32.90 -19.23 15.93
N HIS A 208 -31.90 -19.24 16.80
CA HIS A 208 -30.87 -18.20 16.91
C HIS A 208 -29.51 -18.78 16.57
N LYS A 209 -29.00 -18.43 15.39
CA LYS A 209 -27.70 -18.95 14.92
C LYS A 209 -26.59 -17.96 15.25
N PRO A 210 -25.47 -18.38 15.86
CA PRO A 210 -24.32 -17.51 16.03
C PRO A 210 -23.80 -17.09 14.65
N VAL A 211 -23.42 -15.82 14.54
CA VAL A 211 -22.80 -15.23 13.35
C VAL A 211 -21.34 -14.99 13.70
N SER A 212 -20.45 -15.67 12.99
CA SER A 212 -19.00 -15.49 13.15
C SER A 212 -18.52 -14.53 12.09
N VAL A 213 -18.04 -13.35 12.52
CA VAL A 213 -17.44 -12.36 11.64
C VAL A 213 -16.00 -12.79 11.35
N SER A 214 -15.72 -13.03 10.07
CA SER A 214 -14.42 -13.36 9.51
C SER A 214 -13.65 -12.09 9.11
N GLY A 215 -12.35 -12.24 8.85
CA GLY A 215 -11.48 -11.11 8.49
C GLY A 215 -11.02 -10.28 9.70
N LEU A 216 -11.18 -10.81 10.91
CA LEU A 216 -10.68 -10.22 12.14
C LEU A 216 -9.43 -10.96 12.62
N TYR A 217 -8.44 -10.22 13.09
CA TYR A 217 -7.16 -10.80 13.54
C TYR A 217 -6.78 -10.37 14.94
N GLU A 218 -6.34 -11.35 15.71
CA GLU A 218 -5.62 -11.16 16.96
C GLU A 218 -4.12 -11.14 16.68
N VAL A 219 -3.43 -10.15 17.22
CA VAL A 219 -2.00 -9.92 17.06
C VAL A 219 -1.31 -10.12 18.40
N ILE A 220 -0.29 -10.96 18.44
CA ILE A 220 0.48 -11.29 19.64
C ILE A 220 1.91 -10.80 19.44
N LEU A 221 2.40 -9.94 20.33
CA LEU A 221 3.73 -9.32 20.25
C LEU A 221 4.70 -9.94 21.25
N GLN A 222 5.90 -10.28 20.76
CA GLN A 222 7.07 -10.49 21.61
C GLN A 222 7.97 -9.27 21.52
N LEU A 223 8.19 -8.62 22.66
CA LEU A 223 8.99 -7.40 22.75
C LEU A 223 10.48 -7.73 22.75
N GLN A 224 11.28 -6.79 22.26
CA GLN A 224 12.74 -6.89 22.28
C GLN A 224 13.29 -6.65 23.70
N HIS A 225 14.46 -7.22 23.97
CA HIS A 225 15.20 -6.89 25.17
C HIS A 225 15.60 -5.41 25.15
N ASP A 226 15.33 -4.69 26.23
CA ASP A 226 15.72 -3.30 26.40
C ASP A 226 17.02 -3.19 27.21
N THR A 227 17.95 -2.36 26.76
CA THR A 227 19.26 -2.20 27.43
C THR A 227 19.18 -1.65 28.85
N LYS A 228 18.12 -0.90 29.18
CA LYS A 228 17.93 -0.25 30.49
C LYS A 228 16.98 -1.06 31.38
N TYR A 229 15.91 -1.62 30.82
CA TYR A 229 14.85 -2.30 31.57
C TYR A 229 14.88 -3.83 31.46
N GLY A 230 15.84 -4.39 30.72
CA GLY A 230 16.04 -5.82 30.57
C GLY A 230 15.00 -6.49 29.67
N ASP A 231 14.64 -7.75 29.96
CA ASP A 231 13.65 -8.47 29.18
C ASP A 231 12.24 -7.90 29.41
N LEU A 232 11.72 -7.22 28.40
CA LEU A 232 10.40 -6.64 28.43
C LEU A 232 9.30 -7.69 28.58
N ASN A 233 9.49 -8.96 28.22
CA ASN A 233 8.44 -10.00 28.32
C ASN A 233 8.44 -10.73 29.68
N SER A 234 9.35 -10.37 30.60
CA SER A 234 9.41 -10.98 31.94
C SER A 234 8.50 -10.26 32.92
N PHE A 235 7.63 -11.02 33.59
CA PHE A 235 6.72 -10.53 34.63
C PHE A 235 7.20 -10.85 36.05
N THR A 236 8.30 -11.60 36.17
CA THR A 236 8.99 -11.85 37.43
C THR A 236 10.27 -11.03 37.52
N TYR A 237 10.48 -10.38 38.67
CA TYR A 237 11.56 -9.42 38.90
C TYR A 237 12.29 -9.73 40.20
N ALA A 238 13.61 -9.87 40.11
CA ALA A 238 14.51 -9.85 41.25
C ALA A 238 14.77 -8.39 41.67
N TRP A 239 14.60 -8.08 42.95
CA TRP A 239 14.91 -6.76 43.50
C TRP A 239 15.66 -6.87 44.82
N THR A 240 16.75 -6.12 44.94
CA THR A 240 17.58 -6.13 46.15
C THR A 240 17.05 -5.12 47.14
N VAL A 241 16.59 -5.59 48.30
CA VAL A 241 16.10 -4.78 49.41
C VAL A 241 17.22 -4.60 50.44
N PRO A 242 17.59 -3.36 50.81
CA PRO A 242 18.56 -3.11 51.85
C PRO A 242 17.98 -3.42 53.24
N ARG A 243 18.79 -4.06 54.09
CA ARG A 243 18.49 -4.44 55.47
C ARG A 243 19.66 -4.05 56.38
N GLY A 244 19.69 -2.79 56.81
CA GLY A 244 20.81 -2.25 57.60
C GLY A 244 22.11 -2.28 56.77
N GLU A 245 23.14 -3.00 57.26
CA GLU A 245 24.42 -3.22 56.55
C GLU A 245 24.38 -4.44 55.59
N SER A 246 23.28 -5.20 55.57
CA SER A 246 23.08 -6.36 54.70
C SER A 246 22.01 -6.07 53.65
N SER A 247 21.86 -6.93 52.64
CA SER A 247 20.75 -6.88 51.69
C SER A 247 20.23 -8.29 51.41
N PHE A 248 18.98 -8.37 50.96
CA PHE A 248 18.38 -9.62 50.50
C PHE A 248 17.56 -9.37 49.25
N GLU A 249 17.27 -10.43 48.50
CA GLU A 249 16.51 -10.35 47.25
C GLU A 249 15.03 -10.68 47.49
N ILE A 250 14.15 -9.93 46.84
CA ILE A 250 12.74 -10.26 46.69
C ILE A 250 12.46 -10.57 45.22
N HIS A 251 11.63 -11.58 44.98
CA HIS A 251 11.13 -11.89 43.65
C HIS A 251 9.65 -11.48 43.57
N LEU A 252 9.34 -10.48 42.75
CA LEU A 252 7.96 -10.04 42.52
C LEU A 252 7.44 -10.60 41.21
N THR A 253 6.21 -11.10 41.23
CA THR A 253 5.45 -11.41 40.02
C THR A 253 4.38 -10.34 39.86
N LEU A 254 4.55 -9.49 38.84
CA LEU A 254 3.65 -8.41 38.48
C LEU A 254 2.72 -8.88 37.35
N PRO A 255 1.60 -8.18 37.07
CA PRO A 255 0.69 -8.54 35.99
C PRO A 255 1.40 -8.62 34.63
N SER A 256 0.91 -9.51 33.76
CA SER A 256 1.36 -9.56 32.37
C SER A 256 0.92 -8.32 31.59
N TRP A 257 1.52 -8.08 30.42
CA TRP A 257 1.14 -6.94 29.60
C TRP A 257 -0.29 -7.01 29.10
N ASP A 258 -0.91 -8.19 28.99
CA ASP A 258 -2.33 -8.34 28.63
C ASP A 258 -3.27 -7.60 29.58
N ALA A 259 -2.85 -7.36 30.83
CA ALA A 259 -3.59 -6.56 31.78
C ALA A 259 -3.68 -5.07 31.37
N PHE A 260 -2.77 -4.64 30.48
CA PHE A 260 -2.60 -3.28 29.95
C PHE A 260 -2.87 -3.18 28.44
N PHE A 261 -2.54 -4.20 27.65
CA PHE A 261 -2.84 -4.35 26.22
C PHE A 261 -4.25 -4.93 26.07
N ALA A 262 -5.28 -4.14 26.35
CA ALA A 262 -6.64 -4.59 26.04
C ALA A 262 -6.91 -4.47 24.54
N CYS A 263 -7.79 -5.33 24.01
CA CYS A 263 -8.13 -5.40 22.58
C CYS A 263 -8.35 -4.03 21.95
N GLY A 264 -7.43 -3.64 21.06
CA GLY A 264 -7.50 -2.44 20.22
C GLY A 264 -6.69 -1.21 20.64
N ILE A 265 -6.04 -1.22 21.82
CA ILE A 265 -5.48 -0.04 22.53
C ILE A 265 -6.37 1.21 22.39
N ALA A 266 -7.52 1.13 23.06
CA ALA A 266 -7.73 1.83 24.33
C ALA A 266 -8.77 1.08 25.18
N ALA A 267 -8.35 0.41 26.25
CA ALA A 267 -9.22 0.21 27.42
C ALA A 267 -8.82 1.25 28.46
N ASP A 268 -9.28 2.47 28.24
CA ASP A 268 -9.30 3.60 29.16
C ASP A 268 -7.97 4.17 29.70
N ALA A 269 -6.79 3.65 29.36
CA ALA A 269 -5.52 4.16 29.90
C ALA A 269 -4.53 4.53 28.80
N LEU A 270 -3.97 5.74 28.90
CA LEU A 270 -2.68 6.17 28.33
C LEU A 270 -2.75 6.79 26.93
N GLN A 271 -3.33 7.98 26.82
CA GLN A 271 -2.95 8.90 25.74
C GLN A 271 -2.78 10.32 26.27
N ASN A 272 -1.53 10.64 26.54
CA ASN A 272 -0.68 11.47 25.69
C ASN A 272 0.74 10.93 25.92
N GLY A 273 1.75 11.31 25.13
CA GLY A 273 3.17 11.02 25.44
C GLY A 273 3.68 11.55 26.80
N ASN A 274 2.77 11.95 27.69
CA ASN A 274 2.91 12.21 29.12
C ASN A 274 2.23 11.05 29.88
N GLY A 275 2.98 9.96 30.07
CA GLY A 275 2.51 8.67 30.57
C GLY A 275 1.86 8.66 31.96
N VAL A 276 1.36 7.49 32.34
CA VAL A 276 0.92 7.05 33.69
C VAL A 276 1.08 8.16 34.74
N GLN A 277 0.06 8.99 34.97
CA GLN A 277 0.27 10.22 35.75
C GLN A 277 0.44 9.97 37.25
N THR A 278 -0.08 8.88 37.83
CA THR A 278 0.30 8.42 39.18
C THR A 278 -0.19 6.98 39.37
N ILE A 279 0.68 6.06 39.77
CA ILE A 279 0.25 4.79 40.38
C ILE A 279 0.08 5.09 41.87
N LYS A 280 -1.16 5.08 42.37
CA LYS A 280 -1.42 5.26 43.81
C LYS A 280 -1.44 3.89 44.46
N PHE A 281 -0.56 3.70 45.43
CA PHE A 281 -0.50 2.48 46.22
C PHE A 281 -1.32 2.72 47.49
N ASP A 282 -2.39 1.96 47.65
CA ASP A 282 -3.16 1.96 48.89
C ASP A 282 -2.81 0.68 49.65
N LEU A 283 -1.97 0.83 50.67
CA LEU A 283 -1.72 -0.22 51.67
C LEU A 283 -2.70 -0.09 52.85
N ASP A 284 -3.55 0.96 52.86
CA ASP A 284 -4.42 1.35 53.97
C ASP A 284 -5.90 1.00 53.71
N GLY A 285 -6.16 -0.09 52.99
CA GLY A 285 -7.51 -0.64 52.90
C GLY A 285 -7.95 -1.13 54.28
N GLU A 286 -9.01 -0.55 54.84
CA GLU A 286 -9.70 -1.03 56.04
C GLU A 286 -10.19 -2.48 55.84
N SER A 287 -9.26 -3.43 56.10
CA SER A 287 -9.40 -4.84 56.46
C SER A 287 -9.93 -5.88 55.45
N PRO A 288 -9.51 -7.16 55.58
CA PRO A 288 -8.87 -7.74 56.75
C PRO A 288 -7.36 -7.52 56.74
N ASN A 289 -6.88 -6.97 57.87
CA ASN A 289 -5.61 -7.39 58.44
C ASN A 289 -5.49 -8.90 58.31
N GLU A 290 -4.74 -9.33 57.30
CA GLU A 290 -3.94 -10.53 57.26
C GLU A 290 -3.29 -10.51 55.88
N LEU A 291 -2.02 -10.14 55.85
CA LEU A 291 -1.10 -10.89 54.99
C LEU A 291 -1.39 -12.36 55.33
N GLN A 292 -2.20 -13.06 54.53
CA GLN A 292 -2.57 -14.44 54.84
C GLN A 292 -1.31 -15.29 54.72
N GLU A 293 -0.63 -15.46 55.86
CA GLU A 293 0.42 -16.44 56.04
C GLU A 293 -0.18 -17.81 55.75
N ILE A 294 0.08 -18.36 54.57
CA ILE A 294 -0.11 -19.79 54.35
C ILE A 294 0.97 -20.48 55.20
N PRO A 295 0.60 -21.29 56.21
CA PRO A 295 1.60 -21.92 57.07
C PRO A 295 2.45 -22.87 56.20
N GLN A 296 3.74 -22.54 56.07
CA GLN A 296 4.80 -23.26 55.35
C GLN A 296 4.99 -22.98 53.84
N SER A 297 4.61 -21.81 53.31
CA SER A 297 5.20 -21.34 52.03
C SER A 297 5.35 -19.81 51.92
N GLN A 298 6.57 -19.41 51.58
CA GLN A 298 7.22 -18.10 51.37
C GLN A 298 6.52 -17.04 50.48
N LYS A 299 5.18 -16.94 50.43
CA LYS A 299 4.43 -16.09 49.47
C LYS A 299 3.54 -15.05 50.15
N TYR A 300 3.54 -13.83 49.62
CA TYR A 300 2.64 -12.74 50.01
C TYR A 300 1.97 -12.13 48.78
N HIS A 301 0.74 -11.62 48.96
CA HIS A 301 -0.05 -10.96 47.92
C HIS A 301 -0.25 -9.48 48.27
N GLY A 302 -0.25 -8.62 47.26
CA GLY A 302 -0.55 -7.20 47.42
C GLY A 302 -1.29 -6.65 46.20
N THR A 303 -1.87 -5.47 46.35
CA THR A 303 -2.57 -4.76 45.27
C THR A 303 -1.95 -3.39 45.01
N PHE A 304 -1.93 -2.96 43.76
CA PHE A 304 -1.63 -1.58 43.38
C PHE A 304 -2.70 -1.04 42.44
N SER A 305 -2.86 0.28 42.40
CA SER A 305 -3.88 0.93 41.59
C SER A 305 -3.25 1.85 40.54
N VAL A 306 -3.72 1.74 39.30
CA VAL A 306 -3.28 2.57 38.17
C VAL A 306 -4.42 3.52 37.81
N ASP A 307 -4.12 4.82 37.80
CA ASP A 307 -5.04 5.86 37.35
C ASP A 307 -5.14 5.83 35.82
N VAL A 308 -6.35 5.58 35.32
CA VAL A 308 -6.69 5.51 33.90
C VAL A 308 -7.82 6.51 33.61
N GLN A 309 -7.98 6.96 32.36
CA GLN A 309 -8.92 8.03 31.98
C GLN A 309 -10.37 7.80 32.46
N ASN A 310 -10.81 6.54 32.61
CA ASN A 310 -12.15 6.20 33.10
C ASN A 310 -12.18 5.61 34.52
N GLY A 311 -11.16 5.86 35.34
CA GLY A 311 -11.14 5.51 36.76
C GLY A 311 -9.85 4.85 37.22
N VAL A 312 -9.87 4.31 38.43
CA VAL A 312 -8.70 3.63 39.01
C VAL A 312 -8.86 2.13 38.81
N LYS A 313 -7.91 1.49 38.11
CA LYS A 313 -7.88 0.03 37.91
C LYS A 313 -6.94 -0.61 38.94
N LEU A 314 -7.43 -1.61 39.67
CA LEU A 314 -6.67 -2.37 40.66
C LEU A 314 -6.01 -3.60 40.03
N PHE A 315 -4.77 -3.86 40.42
CA PHE A 315 -3.98 -4.99 39.98
C PHE A 315 -3.35 -5.71 41.17
N GLU A 316 -3.24 -7.03 41.07
CA GLU A 316 -2.62 -7.89 42.09
C GLU A 316 -1.17 -8.23 41.74
N PHE A 317 -0.35 -8.46 42.76
CA PHE A 317 1.02 -8.97 42.61
C PHE A 317 1.39 -9.96 43.72
N GLU A 318 2.34 -10.86 43.42
CA GLU A 318 2.88 -11.83 44.37
C GLU A 318 4.34 -11.52 44.71
N ILE A 319 4.75 -11.65 45.98
CA ILE A 319 6.14 -11.54 46.44
C ILE A 319 6.62 -12.86 47.04
N LEU A 320 7.83 -13.25 46.65
CA LEU A 320 8.61 -14.37 47.19
C LEU A 320 9.93 -13.86 47.78
N SER A 321 10.21 -14.13 49.06
CA SER A 321 11.50 -13.77 49.67
C SER A 321 11.82 -14.55 50.96
N GLN A 322 13.12 -14.74 51.22
CA GLN A 322 13.62 -15.22 52.52
C GLN A 322 13.61 -14.12 53.61
N GLY A 323 13.59 -12.83 53.22
CA GLY A 323 13.50 -11.70 54.15
C GLY A 323 12.14 -11.59 54.86
N LEU A 324 11.17 -12.44 54.50
CA LEU A 324 9.84 -12.47 55.10
C LEU A 324 9.77 -13.27 56.41
N MET A 325 10.88 -13.89 56.84
CA MET A 325 10.94 -14.75 58.03
C MET A 325 11.01 -13.99 59.37
N ASP A 326 11.21 -12.67 59.35
CA ASP A 326 11.32 -11.85 60.55
C ASP A 326 10.81 -10.42 60.36
N GLU A 327 10.34 -9.78 61.44
CA GLU A 327 9.69 -8.45 61.41
C GLU A 327 10.56 -7.35 60.76
N VAL A 328 11.89 -7.43 60.91
CA VAL A 328 12.82 -6.41 60.35
C VAL A 328 12.87 -6.52 58.84
N GLY A 329 12.90 -7.73 58.31
CA GLY A 329 12.85 -7.95 56.86
C GLY A 329 11.48 -7.61 56.26
N GLN A 330 10.38 -7.89 56.97
CA GLN A 330 9.03 -7.48 56.55
C GLN A 330 8.89 -5.94 56.48
N GLN A 331 9.40 -5.21 57.48
CA GLN A 331 9.41 -3.74 57.47
C GLN A 331 10.30 -3.14 56.36
N ALA A 332 11.44 -3.78 56.06
CA ALA A 332 12.31 -3.36 54.98
C ALA A 332 11.63 -3.53 53.60
N ILE A 333 10.91 -4.64 53.39
CA ILE A 333 10.11 -4.86 52.18
C ILE A 333 9.00 -3.82 52.07
N ALA A 334 8.22 -3.62 53.14
CA ALA A 334 7.14 -2.63 53.14
C ALA A 334 7.62 -1.21 52.84
N SER A 335 8.78 -0.81 53.40
CA SER A 335 9.39 0.50 53.17
C SER A 335 9.85 0.66 51.71
N GLU A 336 10.44 -0.38 51.11
CA GLU A 336 10.88 -0.33 49.71
C GLU A 336 9.70 -0.31 48.73
N LEU A 337 8.61 -1.03 49.05
CA LEU A 337 7.39 -1.03 48.23
C LEU A 337 6.64 0.31 48.26
N GLN A 338 6.78 1.10 49.33
CA GLN A 338 6.21 2.45 49.41
C GLN A 338 7.04 3.52 48.67
N ARG A 339 8.24 3.17 48.18
CA ARG A 339 9.13 4.12 47.52
C ARG A 339 8.68 4.38 46.08
N THR A 340 8.45 5.65 45.75
CA THR A 340 7.92 6.08 44.43
C THR A 340 8.89 6.94 43.62
N GLY A 341 10.03 7.35 44.19
CA GLY A 341 11.04 8.17 43.54
C GLY A 341 11.93 7.39 42.55
N GLU A 342 12.84 8.10 41.89
CA GLU A 342 13.83 7.48 40.99
C GLU A 342 14.64 6.37 41.67
N GLY A 343 14.96 5.33 40.90
CA GLY A 343 15.66 4.14 41.37
C GLY A 343 14.82 3.20 42.23
N SER A 344 13.50 3.45 42.42
CA SER A 344 12.58 2.51 43.07
C SER A 344 12.12 1.40 42.13
N LEU A 345 11.77 0.25 42.72
CA LEU A 345 11.22 -0.90 42.02
C LEU A 345 10.01 -0.50 41.17
N PHE A 346 9.08 0.26 41.77
CA PHE A 346 7.85 0.64 41.09
C PHE A 346 8.05 1.75 40.05
N LYS A 347 9.01 2.67 40.26
CA LYS A 347 9.40 3.60 39.20
C LYS A 347 10.03 2.88 38.01
N PHE A 348 10.90 1.90 38.28
CA PHE A 348 11.48 1.03 37.25
C PHE A 348 10.38 0.27 36.49
N TYR A 349 9.40 -0.31 37.19
CA TYR A 349 8.27 -0.99 36.57
C TYR A 349 7.37 -0.05 35.75
N GLN A 350 7.10 1.16 36.26
CA GLN A 350 6.36 2.19 35.53
C GLN A 350 7.04 2.56 34.20
N ASP A 351 8.35 2.80 34.25
CA ASP A 351 9.12 3.15 33.04
C ASP A 351 9.17 1.97 32.05
N LYS A 352 9.21 0.73 32.55
CA LYS A 352 9.12 -0.49 31.75
C LYS A 352 7.76 -0.64 31.06
N ILE A 353 6.65 -0.37 31.76
CA ILE A 353 5.30 -0.34 31.17
C ILE A 353 5.23 0.68 30.03
N ILE A 354 5.73 1.90 30.25
CA ILE A 354 5.73 2.96 29.24
C ILE A 354 6.53 2.54 28.01
N CYS A 355 7.69 1.91 28.21
CA CYS A 355 8.51 1.38 27.12
C CYS A 355 7.76 0.31 26.30
N ALA A 356 7.14 -0.66 26.96
CA ALA A 356 6.37 -1.73 26.32
C ALA A 356 5.16 -1.18 25.52
N LEU A 357 4.41 -0.24 26.11
CA LEU A 357 3.26 0.40 25.45
C LEU A 357 3.67 1.22 24.24
N SER A 358 4.80 1.94 24.31
CA SER A 358 5.30 2.70 23.16
C SER A 358 5.54 1.80 21.95
N SER A 359 6.14 0.61 22.14
CA SER A 359 6.34 -0.35 21.06
C SER A 359 5.03 -0.95 20.55
N ALA A 360 4.08 -1.22 21.45
CA ALA A 360 2.76 -1.75 21.08
C ALA A 360 1.93 -0.72 20.29
N GLU A 361 1.93 0.56 20.69
CA GLU A 361 1.26 1.64 19.95
C GLU A 361 1.86 1.86 18.56
N GLU A 362 3.19 1.82 18.45
CA GLU A 362 3.87 1.92 17.15
C GLU A 362 3.49 0.75 16.24
N ALA A 363 3.51 -0.48 16.76
CA ALA A 363 3.06 -1.67 16.04
C ALA A 363 1.61 -1.54 15.58
N TRP A 364 0.71 -1.06 16.45
CA TRP A 364 -0.71 -0.89 16.15
C TRP A 364 -0.96 0.14 15.04
N ARG A 365 -0.32 1.31 15.11
CA ARG A 365 -0.38 2.34 14.06
C ARG A 365 0.15 1.79 12.74
N PHE A 366 1.27 1.06 12.80
CA PHE A 366 1.90 0.50 11.62
C PHE A 366 1.05 -0.56 10.94
N LEU A 367 0.34 -1.40 11.71
CA LEU A 367 -0.63 -2.37 11.20
C LEU A 367 -1.79 -1.68 10.48
N HIS A 368 -2.42 -0.68 11.10
CA HIS A 368 -3.53 0.04 10.46
C HIS A 368 -3.11 0.79 9.18
N ALA A 369 -1.87 1.27 9.11
CA ALA A 369 -1.31 1.87 7.90
C ALA A 369 -1.11 0.88 6.73
N HIS A 370 -1.19 -0.44 6.97
CA HIS A 370 -1.03 -1.50 5.96
C HIS A 370 -2.20 -2.49 5.91
N ARG A 371 -3.31 -2.19 6.59
CA ARG A 371 -4.49 -3.07 6.72
C ARG A 371 -5.06 -3.45 5.34
N ASN A 372 -5.51 -4.69 5.21
CA ASN A 372 -6.20 -5.17 4.01
C ASN A 372 -7.66 -4.69 3.97
N LEU A 373 -8.19 -4.57 2.76
CA LEU A 373 -9.58 -4.19 2.50
C LEU A 373 -10.55 -5.23 3.08
N CYS A 374 -11.55 -4.75 3.84
CA CYS A 374 -12.55 -5.54 4.54
C CYS A 374 -12.01 -6.49 5.61
N GLU A 375 -10.79 -6.26 6.10
CA GLU A 375 -10.17 -6.98 7.20
C GLU A 375 -9.80 -6.00 8.32
N ASP A 376 -9.79 -6.42 9.58
CA ASP A 376 -9.43 -5.54 10.69
C ASP A 376 -8.63 -6.25 11.79
N PHE A 377 -7.83 -5.47 12.51
CA PHE A 377 -7.13 -5.96 13.69
C PHE A 377 -8.05 -5.79 14.89
N PHE A 378 -8.47 -6.92 15.45
CA PHE A 378 -9.42 -6.98 16.55
C PHE A 378 -8.74 -6.76 17.90
N CYS A 379 -7.58 -7.38 18.13
CA CYS A 379 -6.92 -7.37 19.43
C CYS A 379 -5.41 -7.38 19.30
N LEU A 380 -4.72 -6.68 20.21
CA LEU A 380 -3.27 -6.71 20.37
C LEU A 380 -2.95 -7.23 21.76
N LYS A 381 -2.13 -8.27 21.84
CA LYS A 381 -1.72 -8.93 23.09
C LYS A 381 -0.21 -9.03 23.16
N ALA A 382 0.33 -9.20 24.36
CA ALA A 382 1.71 -9.62 24.50
C ALA A 382 1.78 -11.14 24.52
N VAL A 383 2.93 -11.67 24.14
CA VAL A 383 3.17 -13.10 24.28
C VAL A 383 3.36 -13.44 25.76
N ASP A 384 2.63 -14.46 26.21
CA ASP A 384 2.88 -15.09 27.49
C ASP A 384 4.13 -15.97 27.42
N MET A 385 4.96 -15.93 28.47
CA MET A 385 6.22 -16.67 28.52
C MET A 385 6.10 -17.87 29.47
N GLU A 386 6.41 -19.07 28.97
CA GLU A 386 6.68 -20.26 29.77
C GLU A 386 8.17 -20.50 29.92
N GLU A 387 8.60 -20.68 31.17
CA GLU A 387 9.98 -20.95 31.51
C GLU A 387 10.26 -22.44 31.53
N ILE A 388 11.34 -22.86 30.89
CA ILE A 388 11.76 -24.26 30.77
C ILE A 388 13.01 -24.47 31.63
N GLY A 389 12.92 -25.35 32.63
CA GLY A 389 14.06 -25.80 33.44
C GLY A 389 14.61 -27.14 32.94
N LEU A 390 15.93 -27.24 32.80
CA LEU A 390 16.62 -28.46 32.40
C LEU A 390 17.32 -29.11 33.59
N CYS A 391 17.02 -30.36 33.89
CA CYS A 391 17.77 -31.18 34.84
C CYS A 391 18.43 -32.35 34.11
N ALA A 392 19.76 -32.37 34.02
CA ALA A 392 20.47 -33.39 33.25
C ALA A 392 21.75 -33.89 33.93
N GLU A 393 22.06 -35.16 33.69
CA GLU A 393 23.33 -35.81 34.03
C GLU A 393 24.05 -36.15 32.73
N VAL A 394 25.20 -35.53 32.49
CA VAL A 394 25.92 -35.61 31.21
C VAL A 394 27.31 -36.21 31.44
N GLU A 395 27.64 -37.28 30.73
CA GLU A 395 28.99 -37.86 30.72
C GLU A 395 29.85 -37.15 29.68
N VAL A 396 31.07 -36.80 30.08
CA VAL A 396 31.98 -35.99 29.26
C VAL A 396 33.37 -36.62 29.20
N THR A 397 34.17 -36.19 28.23
CA THR A 397 35.54 -36.67 28.02
C THR A 397 36.48 -36.22 29.14
N ALA A 398 37.69 -36.80 29.16
CA ALA A 398 38.70 -36.50 30.17
C ALA A 398 39.26 -35.06 30.10
N GLU A 399 39.16 -34.40 28.95
CA GLU A 399 39.71 -33.06 28.71
C GLU A 399 38.61 -31.99 28.62
N ALA A 400 37.37 -32.35 28.93
CA ALA A 400 36.19 -31.51 28.81
C ALA A 400 36.25 -30.25 29.69
N ASP A 401 35.96 -29.10 29.08
CA ASP A 401 35.79 -27.82 29.77
C ASP A 401 34.32 -27.61 30.16
N TYR A 402 33.98 -27.92 31.42
CA TYR A 402 32.59 -27.95 31.88
C TYR A 402 31.84 -26.61 31.71
N PRO A 403 32.39 -25.43 32.07
CA PRO A 403 31.70 -24.18 31.79
C PRO A 403 31.44 -23.92 30.30
N GLN A 404 32.31 -24.39 29.38
CA GLN A 404 32.15 -24.20 27.94
C GLN A 404 31.00 -25.07 27.44
N ILE A 405 31.05 -26.36 27.77
CA ILE A 405 30.01 -27.32 27.39
C ILE A 405 28.64 -26.86 27.94
N LEU A 406 28.57 -26.41 29.19
CA LEU A 406 27.29 -25.93 29.74
C LEU A 406 26.78 -24.66 29.06
N ALA A 407 27.67 -23.74 28.70
CA ALA A 407 27.31 -22.54 27.94
C ALA A 407 26.76 -22.92 26.55
N GLU A 408 27.38 -23.87 25.86
CA GLU A 408 26.89 -24.40 24.57
C GLU A 408 25.55 -25.12 24.71
N ILE A 409 25.36 -25.95 25.76
CA ILE A 409 24.06 -26.60 26.04
C ILE A 409 22.97 -25.53 26.19
N TYR A 410 23.20 -24.51 27.02
CA TYR A 410 22.23 -23.45 27.23
C TYR A 410 21.96 -22.62 25.98
N TYR A 411 23.01 -22.26 25.23
CA TYR A 411 22.90 -21.50 23.99
C TYR A 411 22.09 -22.23 22.93
N HIS A 412 22.44 -23.49 22.64
CA HIS A 412 21.72 -24.28 21.65
C HIS A 412 20.29 -24.58 22.10
N LEU A 413 20.07 -24.88 23.39
CA LEU A 413 18.72 -25.10 23.91
C LEU A 413 17.86 -23.82 23.79
N GLN A 414 18.40 -22.64 24.08
CA GLN A 414 17.70 -21.38 23.86
C GLN A 414 17.27 -21.21 22.39
N LYS A 415 18.14 -21.55 21.43
CA LYS A 415 17.81 -21.51 19.99
C LYS A 415 16.78 -22.56 19.58
N LEU A 416 16.77 -23.73 20.21
CA LEU A 416 15.75 -24.76 19.96
C LEU A 416 14.36 -24.31 20.45
N LEU A 417 14.32 -23.70 21.63
CA LEU A 417 13.10 -23.19 22.28
C LEU A 417 12.54 -21.96 21.58
N ALA A 418 13.41 -21.03 21.19
CA ALA A 418 13.06 -19.80 20.51
C ALA A 418 14.01 -19.57 19.31
N PRO A 419 13.73 -20.20 18.16
CA PRO A 419 14.53 -20.02 16.95
C PRO A 419 14.62 -18.53 16.55
N PRO A 420 15.83 -18.00 16.29
CA PRO A 420 15.99 -16.61 15.90
C PRO A 420 15.47 -16.37 14.48
N VAL A 421 15.00 -15.15 14.22
CA VAL A 421 14.65 -14.66 12.88
C VAL A 421 15.68 -13.60 12.52
N ASN A 422 16.48 -13.85 11.48
CA ASN A 422 17.59 -12.97 11.10
C ASN A 422 17.23 -12.07 9.91
N PHE A 423 17.98 -10.98 9.78
CA PHE A 423 17.94 -10.11 8.62
C PHE A 423 19.12 -10.39 7.68
N TYR A 424 18.81 -10.51 6.40
CA TYR A 424 19.76 -10.82 5.33
C TYR A 424 19.83 -9.69 4.31
N THR A 425 21.00 -9.51 3.71
CA THR A 425 21.18 -8.69 2.51
C THR A 425 20.65 -9.41 1.27
N LEU A 426 20.45 -8.69 0.17
CA LEU A 426 20.08 -9.30 -1.12
C LEU A 426 21.12 -10.35 -1.56
N GLN A 427 22.41 -10.03 -1.43
CA GLN A 427 23.48 -10.92 -1.83
C GLN A 427 23.48 -12.24 -1.04
N GLU A 428 23.28 -12.18 0.27
CA GLU A 428 23.22 -13.38 1.11
C GLU A 428 22.03 -14.27 0.75
N MET A 429 20.87 -13.69 0.48
CA MET A 429 19.70 -14.45 0.03
C MET A 429 19.96 -15.16 -1.31
N LEU A 430 20.65 -14.50 -2.24
CA LEU A 430 21.06 -15.10 -3.52
C LEU A 430 22.10 -16.22 -3.32
N GLU A 431 23.06 -16.04 -2.41
CA GLU A 431 24.05 -17.05 -2.03
C GLU A 431 23.41 -18.27 -1.35
N HIS A 432 22.31 -18.06 -0.61
CA HIS A 432 21.44 -19.12 -0.09
C HIS A 432 20.58 -19.82 -1.17
N GLY A 433 20.72 -19.43 -2.45
CA GLY A 433 20.02 -20.04 -3.57
C GLY A 433 18.56 -19.58 -3.71
N LYS A 434 18.14 -18.52 -3.02
CA LYS A 434 16.80 -17.94 -3.18
C LYS A 434 16.75 -17.15 -4.48
N ARG A 435 15.63 -17.21 -5.20
CA ARG A 435 15.44 -16.49 -6.47
C ARG A 435 14.95 -15.07 -6.18
N SER A 436 15.24 -14.14 -7.07
CA SER A 436 14.84 -12.73 -6.91
C SER A 436 13.34 -12.56 -6.73
N GLU A 437 12.52 -13.32 -7.46
CA GLU A 437 11.05 -13.30 -7.32
C GLU A 437 10.57 -13.73 -5.94
N ASP A 438 11.28 -14.68 -5.30
CA ASP A 438 10.94 -15.15 -3.95
C ASP A 438 11.43 -14.14 -2.88
N ILE A 439 12.60 -13.51 -3.11
CA ILE A 439 13.20 -12.55 -2.17
C ILE A 439 12.36 -11.27 -2.05
N PHE A 440 11.89 -10.74 -3.18
CA PHE A 440 11.06 -9.52 -3.20
C PHE A 440 9.56 -9.80 -3.02
N SER A 441 9.17 -11.07 -2.87
CA SER A 441 7.78 -11.43 -2.59
C SER A 441 7.40 -10.98 -1.17
N GLY A 442 6.29 -10.26 -1.08
CA GLY A 442 5.77 -9.72 0.18
C GLY A 442 6.19 -8.26 0.42
N PRO A 443 6.19 -7.81 1.68
CA PRO A 443 6.29 -6.40 2.02
C PRO A 443 7.72 -5.86 1.94
N LYS A 444 7.81 -4.59 1.58
CA LYS A 444 9.08 -3.85 1.58
C LYS A 444 9.56 -3.55 3.00
N LEU A 445 10.49 -4.37 3.49
CA LEU A 445 11.12 -4.18 4.82
C LEU A 445 12.22 -3.11 4.79
N ARG A 446 12.50 -2.47 5.93
CA ARG A 446 13.52 -1.43 6.09
C ARG A 446 14.92 -1.98 6.34
N HIS A 447 15.04 -3.13 7.00
CA HIS A 447 16.33 -3.63 7.51
C HIS A 447 16.82 -4.92 6.85
N GLY A 448 16.45 -5.16 5.58
CA GLY A 448 16.89 -6.32 4.79
C GLY A 448 15.75 -7.29 4.49
N PHE A 449 16.07 -8.56 4.30
CA PHE A 449 15.12 -9.63 4.00
C PHE A 449 15.05 -10.62 5.17
N ILE A 450 13.88 -11.22 5.35
CA ILE A 450 13.64 -12.29 6.33
C ILE A 450 13.33 -13.55 5.55
N ASP A 451 14.03 -14.65 5.87
CA ASP A 451 13.77 -15.95 5.27
C ASP A 451 12.46 -16.57 5.79
N ASP A 452 11.61 -17.01 4.88
CA ASP A 452 10.31 -17.61 5.22
C ASP A 452 10.43 -18.92 6.00
N GLU A 453 11.46 -19.72 5.76
CA GLU A 453 11.69 -20.98 6.47
C GLU A 453 12.10 -20.72 7.93
N GLU A 454 12.99 -19.74 8.16
CA GLU A 454 13.36 -19.31 9.51
C GLU A 454 12.16 -18.70 10.25
N LEU A 455 11.36 -17.89 9.54
CA LEU A 455 10.15 -17.31 10.11
C LEU A 455 9.18 -18.42 10.54
N LEU A 456 8.90 -19.41 9.67
CA LEU A 456 8.03 -20.54 10.01
C LEU A 456 8.58 -21.37 11.19
N ALA A 457 9.89 -21.61 11.25
CA ALA A 457 10.51 -22.34 12.34
C ALA A 457 10.35 -21.66 13.71
N SER A 458 10.21 -20.33 13.74
CA SER A 458 10.01 -19.54 14.96
C SER A 458 8.53 -19.42 15.39
N ASN A 459 7.62 -20.21 14.81
CA ASN A 459 6.24 -20.30 15.30
C ASN A 459 6.18 -20.85 16.74
N LEU A 460 5.14 -20.45 17.48
CA LEU A 460 4.88 -20.95 18.83
C LEU A 460 4.62 -22.45 18.79
N LYS A 461 5.43 -23.24 19.52
CA LYS A 461 5.30 -24.69 19.61
C LYS A 461 4.48 -25.06 20.84
N GLU A 462 3.61 -26.06 20.71
CA GLU A 462 2.79 -26.59 21.81
C GLU A 462 3.44 -27.79 22.51
N GLU A 463 4.49 -28.35 21.92
CA GLU A 463 5.21 -29.48 22.48
C GLU A 463 6.71 -29.43 22.17
N ILE A 464 7.50 -29.96 23.11
CA ILE A 464 8.93 -30.22 22.93
C ILE A 464 9.19 -31.69 23.16
N HIS A 465 9.93 -32.31 22.24
CA HIS A 465 10.43 -33.66 22.42
C HIS A 465 11.79 -33.64 23.13
N VAL A 466 11.90 -34.38 24.24
CA VAL A 466 13.14 -34.47 25.01
C VAL A 466 14.26 -35.14 24.20
N SER A 467 13.91 -35.97 23.20
CA SER A 467 14.86 -36.54 22.24
C SER A 467 15.65 -35.49 21.46
N ASP A 468 15.03 -34.36 21.13
CA ASP A 468 15.67 -33.29 20.35
C ASP A 468 16.72 -32.58 21.20
N ILE A 469 16.41 -32.38 22.49
CA ILE A 469 17.35 -31.85 23.48
C ILE A 469 18.51 -32.82 23.71
N ILE A 470 18.24 -34.14 23.77
CA ILE A 470 19.31 -35.14 23.88
C ILE A 470 20.22 -35.09 22.66
N GLN A 471 19.68 -35.05 21.44
CA GLN A 471 20.48 -34.97 20.21
C GLN A 471 21.34 -33.70 20.18
N LEU A 472 20.76 -32.58 20.59
CA LEU A 472 21.45 -31.30 20.71
C LEU A 472 22.61 -31.36 21.70
N ILE A 473 22.39 -31.92 22.90
CA ILE A 473 23.46 -32.08 23.90
C ILE A 473 24.54 -33.06 23.40
N MET A 474 24.14 -34.15 22.74
CA MET A 474 25.06 -35.16 22.21
C MET A 474 25.92 -34.65 21.04
N ALA A 475 25.51 -33.58 20.35
CA ALA A 475 26.26 -32.98 19.25
C ALA A 475 27.40 -32.07 19.72
N ILE A 476 27.43 -31.71 21.01
CA ILE A 476 28.45 -30.82 21.59
C ILE A 476 29.76 -31.58 21.78
N ASP A 477 30.87 -30.97 21.36
CA ASP A 477 32.19 -31.59 21.50
C ASP A 477 32.54 -31.81 22.97
N GLY A 478 33.11 -32.97 23.27
CA GLY A 478 33.41 -33.40 24.64
C GLY A 478 32.25 -34.06 25.39
N VAL A 479 31.03 -34.13 24.85
CA VAL A 479 29.92 -34.93 25.40
C VAL A 479 29.99 -36.38 24.91
N VAL A 480 29.91 -37.34 25.83
CA VAL A 480 29.97 -38.79 25.55
C VAL A 480 28.58 -39.44 25.62
N ALA A 481 27.77 -39.06 26.62
CA ALA A 481 26.43 -39.60 26.81
C ALA A 481 25.56 -38.68 27.67
N VAL A 482 24.25 -38.67 27.44
CA VAL A 482 23.26 -38.12 28.37
C VAL A 482 22.71 -39.27 29.23
N LYS A 483 23.11 -39.33 30.50
CA LYS A 483 22.72 -40.42 31.42
C LYS A 483 21.27 -40.29 31.89
N LYS A 484 20.84 -39.05 32.16
CA LYS A 484 19.50 -38.72 32.61
C LYS A 484 19.15 -37.32 32.19
N ILE A 485 17.90 -37.10 31.81
CA ILE A 485 17.37 -35.78 31.49
C ILE A 485 15.91 -35.71 31.92
N LEU A 486 15.53 -34.58 32.50
CA LEU A 486 14.17 -34.22 32.87
C LEU A 486 13.98 -32.75 32.50
N VAL A 487 12.83 -32.42 31.96
CA VAL A 487 12.49 -31.05 31.58
C VAL A 487 11.20 -30.65 32.29
N THR A 488 11.19 -29.47 32.89
CA THR A 488 10.05 -28.94 33.64
C THR A 488 9.66 -27.59 33.06
N ASN A 489 8.36 -27.32 32.90
CA ASN A 489 7.87 -25.97 32.59
C ASN A 489 7.26 -25.26 33.81
N TYR A 490 7.41 -23.94 33.81
CA TYR A 490 6.88 -23.02 34.80
C TYR A 490 6.11 -21.90 34.10
N TYR A 491 4.92 -21.59 34.58
CA TYR A 491 4.10 -20.49 34.09
C TYR A 491 3.75 -19.57 35.25
N GLN A 492 4.01 -18.26 35.11
CA GLN A 492 3.85 -17.26 36.18
C GLN A 492 4.51 -17.69 37.51
N GLY A 493 5.72 -18.25 37.41
CA GLY A 493 6.48 -18.75 38.55
C GLY A 493 5.96 -20.07 39.17
N LYS A 494 4.85 -20.63 38.67
CA LYS A 494 4.24 -21.87 39.16
C LYS A 494 4.64 -23.05 38.27
N GLU A 495 5.17 -24.11 38.88
CA GLU A 495 5.48 -25.38 38.21
C GLU A 495 4.22 -25.99 37.60
N GLN A 496 4.24 -26.29 36.31
CA GLN A 496 3.10 -26.87 35.59
C GLN A 496 3.23 -28.40 35.47
N THR A 497 4.45 -28.89 35.26
CA THR A 497 4.78 -30.33 35.15
C THR A 497 5.85 -30.74 36.15
N LYS A 498 5.90 -32.02 36.53
CA LYS A 498 6.88 -32.53 37.51
C LYS A 498 7.98 -33.35 36.83
N GLY A 499 8.80 -32.69 36.01
CA GLY A 499 9.97 -33.28 35.36
C GLY A 499 9.60 -34.35 34.33
N GLU A 500 9.28 -33.91 33.11
CA GLU A 500 8.87 -34.78 32.01
C GLU A 500 10.08 -35.44 31.33
N PRO A 501 10.08 -36.77 31.13
CA PRO A 501 11.22 -37.50 30.56
C PRO A 501 11.20 -37.63 29.03
N TRP A 502 10.05 -37.43 28.37
CA TRP A 502 9.90 -37.73 26.94
C TRP A 502 9.32 -36.59 26.11
N ARG A 503 8.25 -35.97 26.60
CA ARG A 503 7.54 -34.89 25.91
C ARG A 503 7.05 -33.89 26.93
N LEU A 504 7.28 -32.61 26.65
CA LEU A 504 6.79 -31.50 27.47
C LEU A 504 5.72 -30.76 26.68
N HIS A 505 4.53 -30.61 27.27
CA HIS A 505 3.43 -29.84 26.70
C HIS A 505 3.48 -28.38 27.20
N ILE A 506 3.25 -27.45 26.28
CA ILE A 506 3.27 -26.00 26.50
C ILE A 506 1.85 -25.49 26.30
N GLY A 507 1.43 -24.52 27.12
CA GLY A 507 0.12 -23.89 26.94
C GLY A 507 -0.01 -23.23 25.58
N GLU A 508 -1.21 -23.27 25.01
CA GLU A 508 -1.50 -22.68 23.71
C GLU A 508 -1.17 -21.18 23.69
N GLY A 509 -0.49 -20.71 22.64
CA GLY A 509 -0.19 -19.29 22.45
C GLY A 509 0.96 -18.75 23.31
N ARG A 510 1.73 -19.61 23.96
CA ARG A 510 2.84 -19.20 24.84
C ARG A 510 4.20 -19.41 24.18
N ALA A 511 5.09 -18.45 24.37
CA ALA A 511 6.49 -18.56 23.96
C ALA A 511 7.34 -19.19 25.07
N MET A 512 8.41 -19.88 24.69
CA MET A 512 9.27 -20.59 25.63
C MET A 512 10.57 -19.84 25.87
N ARG A 513 11.08 -19.91 27.11
CA ARG A 513 12.41 -19.39 27.46
C ARG A 513 13.12 -20.34 28.43
N LEU A 514 14.41 -20.54 28.25
CA LEU A 514 15.23 -21.31 29.19
C LEU A 514 15.36 -20.54 30.52
N ALA A 515 15.01 -21.17 31.64
CA ALA A 515 15.29 -20.68 32.99
C ALA A 515 16.58 -21.29 33.52
N ILE A 516 17.69 -20.56 33.38
CA ILE A 516 19.04 -21.00 33.78
C ILE A 516 19.12 -21.20 35.30
N ASP A 517 18.47 -20.35 36.08
CA ASP A 517 18.40 -20.41 37.54
C ASP A 517 17.62 -21.63 38.05
N LYS A 518 16.66 -22.12 37.26
CA LYS A 518 15.87 -23.34 37.53
C LYS A 518 16.46 -24.59 36.85
N SER A 519 17.60 -24.46 36.17
CA SER A 519 18.28 -25.55 35.49
C SER A 519 19.44 -26.08 36.31
N LYS A 520 19.63 -27.40 36.29
CA LYS A 520 20.72 -28.10 36.98
C LYS A 520 21.31 -29.19 36.10
N VAL A 521 22.51 -28.92 35.57
CA VAL A 521 23.28 -29.90 34.81
C VAL A 521 24.49 -30.34 35.63
N VAL A 522 24.68 -31.66 35.77
CA VAL A 522 25.81 -32.26 36.46
C VAL A 522 26.62 -33.07 35.47
N PHE A 523 27.93 -32.82 35.42
CA PHE A 523 28.85 -33.53 34.54
C PHE A 523 29.48 -34.73 35.24
N TYR A 524 29.62 -35.84 34.54
CA TYR A 524 30.32 -37.02 35.04
C TYR A 524 31.58 -37.28 34.24
N ARG A 525 32.68 -37.48 34.96
CA ARG A 525 33.91 -38.05 34.44
C ARG A 525 34.13 -39.40 35.10
N GLY A 526 33.68 -40.47 34.44
CA GLY A 526 33.56 -41.79 35.07
C GLY A 526 32.49 -41.80 36.16
N LEU A 527 32.90 -42.00 37.42
CA LEU A 527 32.00 -42.10 38.58
C LEU A 527 31.86 -40.81 39.40
N TYR A 528 32.63 -39.75 39.08
CA TYR A 528 32.67 -38.53 39.88
C TYR A 528 31.83 -37.41 39.27
N PRO A 529 30.89 -36.82 40.03
CA PRO A 529 30.10 -35.68 39.58
C PRO A 529 30.89 -34.36 39.73
N HIS A 530 30.79 -33.50 38.72
CA HIS A 530 31.38 -32.18 38.65
C HIS A 530 30.30 -31.15 38.29
N ALA A 531 30.33 -29.99 38.95
CA ALA A 531 29.49 -28.85 38.61
C ALA A 531 30.33 -27.76 37.94
N ALA A 532 29.77 -27.14 36.90
CA ALA A 532 30.38 -25.96 36.30
C ALA A 532 30.20 -24.73 37.21
N LYS A 533 31.17 -23.83 37.21
CA LYS A 533 31.06 -22.55 37.93
C LYS A 533 30.12 -21.61 37.20
N LYS A 534 29.06 -21.16 37.86
CA LYS A 534 27.98 -20.35 37.27
C LYS A 534 28.49 -19.08 36.57
N ASP A 535 29.39 -18.34 37.19
CA ASP A 535 29.88 -17.06 36.64
C ASP A 535 30.67 -17.25 35.34
N GLU A 536 31.50 -18.29 35.27
CA GLU A 536 32.27 -18.63 34.06
C GLU A 536 31.33 -19.11 32.92
N VAL A 537 30.26 -19.85 33.24
CA VAL A 537 29.22 -20.27 32.28
C VAL A 537 28.50 -19.06 31.70
N LEU A 538 28.06 -18.13 32.55
CA LEU A 538 27.31 -16.94 32.11
C LEU A 538 28.18 -16.01 31.26
N ALA A 539 29.47 -15.87 31.59
CA ALA A 539 30.41 -15.09 30.78
C ALA A 539 30.55 -15.67 29.36
N ARG A 540 30.76 -16.99 29.24
CA ARG A 540 30.87 -17.69 27.94
C ARG A 540 29.57 -17.70 27.15
N LEU A 541 28.44 -17.84 27.84
CA LEU A 541 27.12 -17.72 27.20
C LEU A 541 26.91 -16.33 26.60
N SER A 542 27.33 -15.28 27.32
CA SER A 542 27.30 -13.90 26.81
C SER A 542 28.20 -13.72 25.59
N GLU A 543 29.38 -14.34 25.56
CA GLU A 543 30.25 -14.35 24.38
C GLU A 543 29.59 -15.04 23.18
N LEU A 544 28.91 -16.17 23.39
CA LEU A 544 28.16 -16.87 22.34
C LEU A 544 26.99 -16.02 21.82
N HIS A 545 26.26 -15.33 22.70
CA HIS A 545 25.20 -14.40 22.30
C HIS A 545 25.75 -13.18 21.55
N ALA A 546 26.93 -12.69 21.89
CA ALA A 546 27.56 -11.57 21.17
C ALA A 546 27.95 -11.92 19.73
N LEU A 547 28.05 -13.21 19.39
CA LEU A 547 28.25 -13.69 18.01
C LEU A 547 26.93 -13.82 17.24
N ASP A 548 25.78 -13.78 17.91
CA ASP A 548 24.50 -13.87 17.23
C ASP A 548 24.21 -12.61 16.41
N ARG A 549 23.73 -12.84 15.19
CA ARG A 549 23.38 -11.79 14.25
C ARG A 549 21.97 -11.27 14.52
N THR A 550 21.79 -10.56 15.64
CA THR A 550 20.48 -10.01 16.02
C THR A 550 20.24 -8.58 15.52
N GLN A 551 21.19 -7.99 14.80
CA GLN A 551 21.11 -6.59 14.40
C GLN A 551 20.40 -6.43 13.06
N ARG A 552 19.37 -5.58 13.07
CA ARG A 552 18.79 -4.96 11.89
C ARG A 552 19.90 -4.35 11.05
N LEU A 553 19.95 -4.69 9.77
CA LEU A 553 21.02 -4.24 8.88
C LEU A 553 20.85 -2.74 8.56
N ALA A 554 21.98 -2.04 8.47
CA ALA A 554 22.01 -0.65 8.02
C ALA A 554 21.44 -0.56 6.59
N PRO A 555 20.76 0.54 6.23
CA PRO A 555 20.12 0.66 4.93
C PRO A 555 21.17 0.83 3.83
N ASP A 556 21.73 -0.28 3.33
CA ASP A 556 22.58 -0.30 2.14
C ASP A 556 22.40 -1.63 1.36
N ALA A 557 22.22 -1.51 0.04
CA ALA A 557 22.18 -2.58 -0.98
C ALA A 557 21.07 -3.67 -0.85
N TYR A 558 19.82 -3.26 -0.64
CA TYR A 558 18.64 -4.16 -0.74
C TYR A 558 18.01 -4.22 -2.14
N ASP A 559 18.73 -3.76 -3.16
CA ASP A 559 18.30 -3.81 -4.56
C ASP A 559 19.49 -4.16 -5.44
N PHE A 560 19.21 -4.53 -6.69
CA PHE A 560 20.24 -4.78 -7.69
C PHE A 560 20.98 -3.50 -8.02
N SER A 561 22.30 -3.57 -8.05
CA SER A 561 23.10 -2.47 -8.59
C SER A 561 22.79 -2.32 -10.08
N LEU A 562 22.57 -1.08 -10.50
CA LEU A 562 22.48 -0.77 -11.92
C LEU A 562 23.83 -1.09 -12.58
N PRO A 563 23.85 -1.60 -13.83
CA PRO A 563 25.07 -1.79 -14.58
C PRO A 563 25.85 -0.47 -14.66
N GLU A 564 27.17 -0.52 -14.46
CA GLU A 564 28.01 0.65 -14.73
C GLU A 564 27.85 1.07 -16.20
N SER A 565 27.56 2.34 -16.42
CA SER A 565 27.40 2.92 -17.75
C SER A 565 28.50 3.92 -18.04
N THR A 566 28.90 3.99 -19.30
CA THR A 566 29.85 5.00 -19.79
C THR A 566 29.12 5.90 -20.78
N HIS A 567 29.09 7.20 -20.49
CA HIS A 567 28.55 8.18 -21.45
C HIS A 567 29.36 8.14 -22.74
N ARG A 568 28.68 7.95 -23.87
CA ARG A 568 29.25 8.01 -25.22
C ARG A 568 28.65 9.18 -25.97
N ASP A 569 29.48 9.92 -26.69
CA ASP A 569 29.03 10.98 -27.59
C ASP A 569 28.45 10.38 -28.88
N ILE A 570 27.20 9.91 -28.79
CA ILE A 570 26.51 9.23 -29.88
C ILE A 570 26.03 10.23 -30.94
N GLU A 571 25.57 11.40 -30.50
CA GLU A 571 24.93 12.38 -31.37
C GLU A 571 25.90 13.05 -32.34
N SER A 572 27.21 13.10 -32.06
CA SER A 572 28.15 13.82 -32.92
C SER A 572 28.31 13.24 -34.32
N TRP A 573 28.05 14.07 -35.33
CA TRP A 573 28.21 13.71 -36.75
C TRP A 573 29.43 14.38 -37.39
N TYR A 574 30.25 13.57 -38.08
CA TYR A 574 31.33 14.05 -38.94
C TYR A 574 30.90 13.93 -40.40
N SER A 575 30.84 15.06 -41.13
CA SER A 575 30.33 15.04 -42.51
C SER A 575 31.14 14.14 -43.42
N MET A 576 30.43 13.32 -44.18
CA MET A 576 31.02 12.48 -45.23
C MET A 576 31.73 13.30 -46.32
N GLN A 577 31.42 14.60 -46.45
CA GLN A 577 32.08 15.50 -47.39
C GLN A 577 33.58 15.61 -47.13
N ASN A 578 34.01 15.42 -45.89
CA ASN A 578 35.41 15.50 -45.51
C ASN A 578 36.23 14.26 -45.90
N ASP A 579 35.56 13.13 -46.14
CA ASP A 579 36.21 11.89 -46.56
C ASP A 579 36.41 11.79 -48.08
N PHE A 580 35.82 12.72 -48.85
CA PHE A 580 36.03 12.78 -50.31
C PHE A 580 37.48 13.15 -50.66
N PRO A 581 38.02 12.61 -51.78
CA PRO A 581 39.32 13.01 -52.27
C PRO A 581 39.44 14.52 -52.49
N LEU A 582 40.60 15.10 -52.15
CA LEU A 582 40.84 16.55 -52.21
C LEU A 582 40.52 17.18 -53.57
N VAL A 583 40.63 16.43 -54.67
CA VAL A 583 40.30 16.91 -56.01
C VAL A 583 38.86 17.41 -56.13
N TYR A 584 37.92 16.86 -55.36
CA TYR A 584 36.52 17.28 -55.35
C TYR A 584 36.31 18.66 -54.73
N GLY A 585 37.18 19.08 -53.81
CA GLY A 585 37.13 20.39 -53.14
C GLY A 585 35.92 20.56 -52.20
N VAL A 586 35.34 19.45 -51.73
CA VAL A 586 34.12 19.45 -50.90
C VAL A 586 34.37 19.34 -49.40
N GLY A 587 35.51 18.77 -48.99
CA GLY A 587 35.90 18.67 -47.58
C GLY A 587 36.44 19.98 -46.97
N ALA A 588 36.90 19.89 -45.72
CA ALA A 588 37.37 21.02 -44.91
C ALA A 588 38.49 21.86 -45.57
N GLU A 589 39.39 21.21 -46.31
CA GLU A 589 40.50 21.88 -47.03
C GLU A 589 40.03 22.75 -48.21
N GLY A 590 38.83 22.48 -48.74
CA GLY A 590 38.22 23.27 -49.80
C GLY A 590 38.95 23.22 -51.16
N LEU A 591 38.80 24.29 -51.94
CA LEU A 591 39.42 24.42 -53.26
C LEU A 591 40.82 25.08 -53.15
N PRO A 592 41.76 24.75 -54.06
CA PRO A 592 43.09 25.37 -54.07
C PRO A 592 43.02 26.89 -54.27
N GLY A 593 44.04 27.63 -53.83
CA GLY A 593 44.03 29.10 -53.63
C GLY A 593 43.80 30.03 -54.83
N SER A 594 43.39 29.53 -56.01
CA SER A 594 42.97 30.35 -57.16
C SER A 594 42.01 29.57 -58.09
N PRO A 595 40.81 29.16 -57.63
CA PRO A 595 39.89 28.38 -58.44
C PRO A 595 39.08 29.28 -59.39
N THR A 596 38.68 28.74 -60.53
CA THR A 596 37.78 29.45 -61.46
C THR A 596 36.37 29.59 -60.86
N PRO A 597 35.59 30.63 -61.23
CA PRO A 597 34.20 30.78 -60.76
C PRO A 597 33.33 29.55 -61.05
N GLU A 598 33.54 28.93 -62.22
CA GLU A 598 32.86 27.69 -62.60
C GLU A 598 33.22 26.52 -61.66
N ARG A 599 34.50 26.39 -61.26
CA ARG A 599 34.94 25.35 -60.33
C ARG A 599 34.33 25.54 -58.94
N ILE A 600 34.24 26.78 -58.48
CA ILE A 600 33.57 27.15 -57.22
C ILE A 600 32.10 26.76 -57.28
N ALA A 601 31.39 27.10 -58.37
CA ALA A 601 29.97 26.77 -58.54
C ALA A 601 29.73 25.25 -58.54
N LYS A 602 30.54 24.47 -59.26
CA LYS A 602 30.44 23.00 -59.30
C LYS A 602 30.69 22.35 -57.93
N ALA A 603 31.71 22.82 -57.20
CA ALA A 603 31.98 22.34 -55.85
C ALA A 603 30.82 22.64 -54.90
N ARG A 604 30.26 23.85 -54.96
CA ARG A 604 29.07 24.24 -54.18
C ARG A 604 27.85 23.39 -54.49
N GLN A 605 27.59 23.11 -55.77
CA GLN A 605 26.48 22.25 -56.19
C GLN A 605 26.61 20.84 -55.61
N LEU A 606 27.81 20.24 -55.67
CA LEU A 606 28.05 18.91 -55.09
C LEU A 606 27.93 18.93 -53.57
N LYS A 607 28.51 19.92 -52.89
CA LYS A 607 28.35 20.10 -51.44
C LYS A 607 26.87 20.17 -51.05
N ALA A 608 26.06 20.95 -51.78
CA ALA A 608 24.62 21.06 -51.54
C ALA A 608 23.88 19.72 -51.75
N TYR A 609 24.27 18.93 -52.75
CA TYR A 609 23.73 17.60 -52.97
C TYR A 609 24.06 16.64 -51.82
N LEU A 610 25.29 16.70 -51.30
CA LEU A 610 25.76 15.84 -50.20
C LEU A 610 25.12 16.18 -48.84
N LEU A 611 24.68 17.42 -48.64
CA LEU A 611 23.97 17.82 -47.40
C LEU A 611 22.72 16.99 -47.11
N PHE A 612 22.05 16.47 -48.15
CA PHE A 612 20.90 15.60 -47.97
C PHE A 612 21.26 14.32 -47.21
N TYR A 613 22.38 13.69 -47.59
CA TYR A 613 22.87 12.48 -46.93
C TYR A 613 23.40 12.78 -45.52
N ASP A 614 24.13 13.89 -45.35
CA ASP A 614 24.59 14.33 -44.03
C ASP A 614 23.41 14.52 -43.07
N GLN A 615 22.29 15.11 -43.51
CA GLN A 615 21.12 15.31 -42.65
C GLN A 615 20.46 13.98 -42.25
N ILE A 616 20.37 13.00 -43.16
CA ILE A 616 19.80 11.67 -42.85
C ILE A 616 20.64 10.97 -41.79
N LEU A 617 21.97 10.94 -41.98
CA LEU A 617 22.91 10.28 -41.07
C LEU A 617 22.94 10.97 -39.71
N ALA A 618 22.96 12.31 -39.70
CA ALA A 618 22.89 13.10 -38.48
C ALA A 618 21.56 12.89 -37.72
N ASN A 619 20.42 12.83 -38.43
CA ASN A 619 19.13 12.53 -37.82
C ASN A 619 19.09 11.13 -37.20
N PHE A 620 19.66 10.13 -37.87
CA PHE A 620 19.75 8.78 -37.31
C PHE A 620 20.53 8.77 -35.99
N LEU A 621 21.68 9.44 -35.93
CA LEU A 621 22.48 9.53 -34.70
C LEU A 621 21.77 10.31 -33.59
N SER A 622 21.04 11.38 -33.94
CA SER A 622 20.20 12.11 -32.97
C SER A 622 19.08 11.21 -32.44
N GLN A 623 18.41 10.44 -33.31
CA GLN A 623 17.40 9.47 -32.89
C GLN A 623 17.96 8.38 -31.96
N LEU A 624 19.18 7.89 -32.23
CA LEU A 624 19.86 6.91 -31.40
C LEU A 624 20.27 7.49 -30.04
N ALA A 625 20.81 8.71 -30.03
CA ALA A 625 21.19 9.41 -28.80
C ALA A 625 19.98 9.70 -27.89
N HIS A 626 18.80 9.88 -28.49
CA HIS A 626 17.53 10.11 -27.80
C HIS A 626 16.68 8.83 -27.63
N ALA A 627 17.25 7.64 -27.80
CA ALA A 627 16.51 6.38 -27.66
C ALA A 627 15.87 6.21 -26.26
N ARG A 628 16.52 6.73 -25.21
CA ARG A 628 15.99 6.71 -23.83
C ARG A 628 14.71 7.54 -23.67
N ASP A 629 14.64 8.66 -24.38
CA ASP A 629 13.54 9.63 -24.24
C ASP A 629 12.23 9.00 -24.73
N LEU A 630 12.30 8.07 -25.68
CA LEU A 630 11.14 7.32 -26.15
C LEU A 630 10.41 6.58 -25.02
N PHE A 631 11.16 6.07 -24.04
CA PHE A 631 10.65 5.37 -22.86
C PHE A 631 10.37 6.30 -21.67
N SER A 632 10.64 7.59 -21.81
CA SER A 632 10.45 8.56 -20.72
C SER A 632 8.97 8.72 -20.34
N LEU A 633 8.76 8.84 -19.02
CA LEU A 633 7.49 9.19 -18.39
C LEU A 633 7.42 10.71 -18.08
N ASP A 634 8.19 11.53 -18.79
CA ASP A 634 8.14 12.99 -18.68
C ASP A 634 6.88 13.56 -19.40
N PRO A 635 5.97 14.25 -18.68
CA PRO A 635 4.80 14.88 -19.29
C PRO A 635 5.12 16.03 -20.25
N GLU A 636 6.31 16.63 -20.17
CA GLU A 636 6.70 17.75 -21.04
C GLU A 636 7.20 17.31 -22.43
N MET A 637 7.28 16.00 -22.67
CA MET A 637 7.69 15.44 -23.95
C MET A 637 6.67 15.72 -25.05
N LYS A 638 7.13 16.39 -26.12
CA LYS A 638 6.27 16.81 -27.26
C LYS A 638 6.71 16.25 -28.61
N LYS A 639 7.70 15.36 -28.63
CA LYS A 639 8.22 14.72 -29.85
C LYS A 639 8.77 13.32 -29.57
N THR A 640 8.77 12.46 -30.59
CA THR A 640 9.44 11.15 -30.60
C THR A 640 10.46 11.02 -31.73
N TYR A 641 10.39 11.88 -32.75
CA TYR A 641 11.44 11.99 -33.75
C TYR A 641 12.45 13.08 -33.38
N PHE A 642 13.73 12.71 -33.37
CA PHE A 642 14.83 13.59 -33.04
C PHE A 642 15.71 13.85 -34.25
N SER A 643 16.20 15.07 -34.34
CA SER A 643 17.01 15.55 -35.46
C SER A 643 18.00 16.58 -34.94
N GLN A 644 19.18 16.63 -35.55
CA GLN A 644 20.19 17.62 -35.22
C GLN A 644 20.45 18.58 -36.39
N PRO A 645 20.72 19.86 -36.13
CA PRO A 645 21.08 20.82 -37.16
C PRO A 645 22.54 20.66 -37.59
N LEU A 646 22.83 20.73 -38.90
CA LEU A 646 24.18 20.56 -39.44
C LEU A 646 25.12 21.76 -39.24
N PHE A 647 24.62 22.90 -38.75
CA PHE A 647 25.41 24.13 -38.56
C PHE A 647 25.05 24.84 -37.26
N LYS A 648 26.01 25.63 -36.74
CA LYS A 648 25.85 26.32 -35.46
C LYS A 648 24.87 27.48 -35.55
N ILE A 649 23.96 27.55 -34.59
CA ILE A 649 23.04 28.68 -34.37
C ILE A 649 23.33 29.23 -32.97
N PRO A 650 23.96 30.42 -32.86
CA PRO A 650 24.37 30.97 -31.58
C PRO A 650 23.22 31.10 -30.58
N GLY A 651 23.35 30.41 -29.45
CA GLY A 651 22.36 30.38 -28.36
C GLY A 651 21.22 29.37 -28.52
N LEU A 652 21.26 28.49 -29.54
CA LEU A 652 20.28 27.43 -29.77
C LEU A 652 20.93 26.05 -29.99
N THR A 653 22.11 26.01 -30.61
CA THR A 653 22.81 24.75 -30.92
C THR A 653 24.26 24.82 -30.46
N THR A 654 24.77 23.71 -29.93
CA THR A 654 26.15 23.57 -29.45
C THR A 654 27.07 22.97 -30.50
N MET A 655 26.50 22.22 -31.46
CA MET A 655 27.23 21.45 -32.46
C MET A 655 27.31 22.18 -33.81
N GLU A 656 28.40 21.92 -34.53
CA GLU A 656 28.57 22.30 -35.94
C GLU A 656 29.21 21.13 -36.68
N VAL A 657 28.77 20.87 -37.90
CA VAL A 657 29.46 19.92 -38.75
C VAL A 657 30.57 20.69 -39.49
N PRO A 658 31.86 20.32 -39.29
CA PRO A 658 32.98 21.06 -39.88
C PRO A 658 32.82 21.24 -41.39
N GLY A 659 32.96 22.48 -41.87
CA GLY A 659 32.85 22.84 -43.30
C GLY A 659 31.43 23.16 -43.79
N VAL A 660 30.37 22.65 -43.14
CA VAL A 660 28.98 22.89 -43.55
C VAL A 660 28.54 24.34 -43.31
N GLN A 661 28.92 24.93 -42.17
CA GLN A 661 28.57 26.32 -41.89
C GLN A 661 29.21 27.31 -42.89
N ASN A 662 30.45 27.05 -43.31
CA ASN A 662 31.15 27.88 -44.28
C ASN A 662 30.52 27.77 -45.67
N LEU A 663 30.07 26.58 -46.04
CA LEU A 663 29.29 26.37 -47.26
C LEU A 663 27.99 27.20 -47.26
N ILE A 664 27.23 27.17 -46.16
CA ILE A 664 25.99 27.94 -46.06
C ILE A 664 26.28 29.45 -46.08
N LYS A 665 27.32 29.90 -45.35
CA LYS A 665 27.82 31.30 -45.42
C LYS A 665 28.10 31.74 -46.85
N GLU A 666 28.77 30.89 -47.63
CA GLU A 666 29.12 31.17 -49.02
C GLU A 666 27.93 31.27 -49.97
N PHE A 667 26.85 30.51 -49.73
CA PHE A 667 25.61 30.63 -50.49
C PHE A 667 24.86 31.94 -50.16
N VAL A 668 24.90 32.34 -48.89
CA VAL A 668 24.18 33.51 -48.37
C VAL A 668 24.86 34.83 -48.70
N ALA A 669 26.20 34.85 -48.76
CA ALA A 669 26.99 36.07 -48.99
C ALA A 669 26.69 36.81 -50.30
N GLY A 670 25.99 36.18 -51.25
CA GLY A 670 25.54 36.81 -52.50
C GLY A 670 24.16 37.48 -52.43
N THR A 671 23.41 37.27 -51.35
CA THR A 671 22.00 37.69 -51.20
C THR A 671 21.73 38.47 -49.92
N GLU A 672 22.54 38.27 -48.86
CA GLU A 672 22.28 38.79 -47.51
C GLU A 672 23.55 38.73 -46.62
N GLU A 673 23.63 39.56 -45.56
CA GLU A 673 24.71 39.44 -44.56
C GLU A 673 24.52 38.23 -43.64
N TRP A 674 25.60 37.48 -43.35
CA TRP A 674 25.54 36.28 -42.50
C TRP A 674 24.88 36.51 -41.13
N ALA A 675 25.05 37.69 -40.54
CA ALA A 675 24.42 38.05 -39.28
C ALA A 675 22.89 38.16 -39.40
N HIS A 676 22.40 38.75 -40.49
CA HIS A 676 20.97 38.79 -40.80
C HIS A 676 20.45 37.38 -41.08
N PHE A 677 21.19 36.56 -41.85
CA PHE A 677 20.74 35.20 -42.15
C PHE A 677 20.67 34.34 -40.91
N ILE A 678 21.62 34.48 -39.99
CA ILE A 678 21.57 33.78 -38.71
C ILE A 678 20.46 34.33 -37.82
N ASP A 679 20.14 35.61 -37.83
CA ASP A 679 19.02 36.17 -37.05
C ASP A 679 17.66 35.78 -37.63
N ASP A 680 17.51 35.81 -38.95
CA ASP A 680 16.39 35.30 -39.71
C ASP A 680 16.23 33.80 -39.50
N LYS A 681 17.32 33.01 -39.55
CA LYS A 681 17.30 31.58 -39.25
C LYS A 681 17.20 31.28 -37.76
N LYS A 682 17.54 32.17 -36.85
CA LYS A 682 17.31 32.03 -35.41
C LYS A 682 15.85 32.29 -35.08
N THR A 683 15.25 33.27 -35.73
CA THR A 683 13.81 33.54 -35.72
C THR A 683 13.06 32.41 -36.42
N LEU A 684 13.57 31.93 -37.56
CA LEU A 684 13.06 30.76 -38.25
C LEU A 684 13.22 29.53 -37.36
N TYR A 685 14.37 29.22 -36.74
CA TYR A 685 14.55 28.06 -35.87
C TYR A 685 13.64 28.09 -34.65
N LYS A 686 13.51 29.25 -34.00
CA LYS A 686 12.49 29.49 -32.97
C LYS A 686 11.05 29.31 -33.49
N ASN A 687 10.81 29.62 -34.78
CA ASN A 687 9.56 29.37 -35.50
C ASN A 687 9.51 27.98 -36.22
N LEU A 688 10.58 27.18 -36.25
CA LEU A 688 10.73 25.90 -36.96
C LEU A 688 10.44 24.76 -36.01
N GLN A 689 10.64 24.98 -34.71
CA GLN A 689 9.87 24.30 -33.65
C GLN A 689 8.34 24.39 -33.88
N LYS A 690 7.89 25.34 -34.72
CA LYS A 690 6.50 25.48 -35.17
C LYS A 690 6.24 24.96 -36.60
N ASN A 691 7.25 24.75 -37.46
CA ASN A 691 7.09 24.51 -38.91
C ASN A 691 7.87 23.33 -39.51
N ILE A 692 9.03 22.93 -38.97
CA ILE A 692 9.76 21.70 -39.33
C ILE A 692 9.31 20.52 -38.46
N ASP A 693 8.96 20.75 -37.19
CA ASP A 693 8.42 19.68 -36.33
C ASP A 693 7.23 19.00 -37.03
N PRO A 694 6.24 19.69 -37.63
CA PRO A 694 5.20 19.04 -38.44
C PRO A 694 5.66 18.29 -39.70
N ILE A 695 6.86 18.58 -40.23
CA ILE A 695 7.46 17.88 -41.38
C ILE A 695 8.12 16.58 -40.94
N LEU A 696 8.76 16.58 -39.77
CA LEU A 696 9.39 15.39 -39.16
C LEU A 696 8.35 14.49 -38.47
N GLU A 697 7.41 15.12 -37.76
CA GLU A 697 6.41 14.50 -36.92
C GLU A 697 5.23 15.46 -36.74
N ASN A 698 4.10 15.16 -37.37
CA ASN A 698 2.87 15.86 -37.03
C ASN A 698 2.31 15.34 -35.68
N GLN A 699 1.33 16.04 -35.13
CA GLN A 699 0.73 15.68 -33.85
C GLN A 699 0.16 14.25 -33.81
N ALA A 700 -0.42 13.77 -34.91
CA ALA A 700 -0.99 12.42 -34.97
C ALA A 700 0.11 11.33 -34.99
N ASP A 701 1.23 11.60 -35.68
CA ASP A 701 2.38 10.70 -35.69
C ASP A 701 3.02 10.60 -34.29
N PHE A 702 3.14 11.73 -33.60
CA PHE A 702 3.59 11.77 -32.20
C PHE A 702 2.66 10.94 -31.30
N GLU A 703 1.35 11.16 -31.43
CA GLU A 703 0.36 10.49 -30.61
C GLU A 703 0.36 8.97 -30.82
N ASP A 704 0.38 8.51 -32.07
CA ASP A 704 0.46 7.08 -32.42
C ASP A 704 1.75 6.45 -31.86
N ARG A 705 2.90 7.08 -32.12
CA ARG A 705 4.19 6.50 -31.76
C ARG A 705 4.38 6.48 -30.26
N LYS A 706 4.02 7.55 -29.55
CA LYS A 706 4.08 7.58 -28.08
C LYS A 706 3.11 6.57 -27.46
N ASN A 707 1.91 6.41 -28.05
CA ASN A 707 0.96 5.40 -27.60
C ASN A 707 1.54 3.98 -27.67
N ARG A 708 2.22 3.63 -28.77
CA ARG A 708 2.89 2.32 -28.91
C ARG A 708 4.00 2.10 -27.86
N PHE A 709 4.74 3.14 -27.49
CA PHE A 709 5.74 3.03 -26.42
C PHE A 709 5.09 2.81 -25.04
N PHE A 710 3.99 3.51 -24.74
CA PHE A 710 3.25 3.26 -23.50
C PHE A 710 2.62 1.88 -23.47
N ASP A 711 2.05 1.40 -24.58
CA ASP A 711 1.53 0.02 -24.68
C ASP A 711 2.63 -1.01 -24.44
N HIS A 712 3.83 -0.78 -24.98
CA HIS A 712 4.99 -1.63 -24.70
C HIS A 712 5.36 -1.63 -23.20
N LEU A 713 5.43 -0.46 -22.55
CA LEU A 713 5.76 -0.36 -21.13
C LEU A 713 4.71 -1.04 -20.25
N MET A 714 3.43 -0.79 -20.50
CA MET A 714 2.32 -1.43 -19.77
C MET A 714 2.30 -2.95 -19.95
N SER A 715 2.63 -3.45 -21.15
CA SER A 715 2.63 -4.88 -21.44
C SER A 715 3.63 -5.68 -20.58
N ARG A 716 4.70 -5.03 -20.09
CA ARG A 716 5.68 -5.64 -19.17
C ARG A 716 5.05 -6.01 -17.82
N PHE A 717 3.95 -5.35 -17.47
CA PHE A 717 3.19 -5.60 -16.25
C PHE A 717 1.85 -6.31 -16.53
N ASN A 718 1.67 -6.82 -17.75
CA ASN A 718 0.45 -7.48 -18.21
C ASN A 718 -0.82 -6.58 -18.12
N GLU A 719 -0.65 -5.27 -18.29
CA GLU A 719 -1.75 -4.30 -18.26
C GLU A 719 -2.23 -3.94 -19.68
N GLN A 720 -3.55 -3.77 -19.86
CA GLN A 720 -4.17 -3.45 -21.15
C GLN A 720 -5.27 -2.39 -21.00
N PHE A 721 -5.26 -1.38 -21.88
CA PHE A 721 -6.25 -0.28 -21.89
C PHE A 721 -7.28 -0.40 -23.02
N SER A 722 -7.36 -1.55 -23.71
CA SER A 722 -8.20 -1.74 -24.90
C SER A 722 -9.69 -1.48 -24.65
N ASP A 723 -10.24 -2.04 -23.56
CA ASP A 723 -11.65 -1.90 -23.21
C ASP A 723 -12.00 -0.44 -22.92
N TYR A 724 -11.10 0.26 -22.20
CA TYR A 724 -11.22 1.68 -21.93
C TYR A 724 -11.23 2.52 -23.21
N VAL A 725 -10.25 2.29 -24.10
CA VAL A 725 -10.12 2.99 -25.38
C VAL A 725 -11.37 2.79 -26.24
N TYR A 726 -11.85 1.55 -26.36
CA TYR A 726 -13.05 1.23 -27.14
C TYR A 726 -14.29 1.96 -26.61
N LEU A 727 -14.50 1.92 -25.29
CA LEU A 727 -15.61 2.60 -24.65
C LEU A 727 -15.53 4.12 -24.85
N MET A 728 -14.35 4.72 -24.65
CA MET A 728 -14.18 6.17 -24.81
C MET A 728 -14.39 6.63 -26.27
N HIS A 729 -14.00 5.82 -27.26
CA HIS A 729 -14.30 6.12 -28.66
C HIS A 729 -15.81 6.13 -28.94
N ARG A 730 -16.59 5.26 -28.30
CA ARG A 730 -18.04 5.20 -28.46
C ARG A 730 -18.77 6.36 -27.78
N LEU A 731 -18.37 6.70 -26.55
CA LEU A 731 -19.07 7.73 -25.74
C LEU A 731 -18.91 9.15 -26.28
N GLU A 732 -17.72 9.51 -26.75
CA GLU A 732 -17.40 10.91 -27.10
C GLU A 732 -17.33 11.14 -28.61
N GLN A 733 -17.71 10.16 -29.42
CA GLN A 733 -17.49 10.05 -30.87
C GLN A 733 -15.99 10.13 -31.30
N LYS A 734 -15.12 10.77 -30.51
CA LYS A 734 -13.65 10.67 -30.44
C LYS A 734 -13.17 11.18 -29.07
N LYS A 735 -12.63 10.31 -28.21
CA LYS A 735 -11.71 10.78 -27.16
C LYS A 735 -10.45 11.32 -27.83
N ALA A 736 -9.99 12.50 -27.41
CA ALA A 736 -8.77 13.08 -27.97
C ALA A 736 -7.58 12.14 -27.67
N PRO A 737 -6.74 11.75 -28.66
CA PRO A 737 -5.61 10.87 -28.40
C PRO A 737 -4.65 11.42 -27.32
N GLN A 738 -4.57 12.75 -27.18
CA GLN A 738 -3.84 13.43 -26.11
C GLN A 738 -4.33 13.05 -24.71
N GLU A 739 -5.65 12.95 -24.52
CA GLU A 739 -6.24 12.60 -23.24
C GLU A 739 -5.97 11.13 -22.89
N LEU A 740 -6.01 10.24 -23.89
CA LEU A 740 -5.62 8.84 -23.70
C LEU A 740 -4.14 8.70 -23.30
N LEU A 741 -3.25 9.46 -23.95
CA LEU A 741 -1.83 9.47 -23.59
C LEU A 741 -1.60 9.99 -22.18
N ALA A 742 -2.34 11.04 -21.78
CA ALA A 742 -2.28 11.57 -20.43
C ALA A 742 -2.70 10.51 -19.39
N ASP A 743 -3.80 9.79 -19.63
CA ASP A 743 -4.25 8.73 -18.71
C ASP A 743 -3.24 7.58 -18.61
N LYS A 744 -2.69 7.11 -19.74
CA LYS A 744 -1.66 6.07 -19.76
C LYS A 744 -0.38 6.51 -19.05
N LEU A 745 0.03 7.77 -19.25
CA LEU A 745 1.19 8.34 -18.59
C LEU A 745 1.02 8.36 -17.07
N VAL A 746 -0.12 8.87 -16.59
CA VAL A 746 -0.45 8.90 -15.15
C VAL A 746 -0.48 7.48 -14.58
N PHE A 747 -1.16 6.54 -15.26
CA PHE A 747 -1.22 5.14 -14.86
C PHE A 747 0.18 4.51 -14.75
N LEU A 748 1.06 4.73 -15.73
CA LEU A 748 2.43 4.21 -15.72
C LEU A 748 3.28 4.82 -14.60
N ARG A 749 3.20 6.13 -14.38
CA ARG A 749 3.96 6.82 -13.33
C ARG A 749 3.58 6.38 -11.93
N GLU A 750 2.30 6.14 -11.71
CA GLU A 750 1.76 5.74 -10.42
C GLU A 750 1.66 4.22 -10.27
N TYR A 751 2.07 3.46 -11.32
CA TYR A 751 1.97 2.01 -11.37
C TYR A 751 2.57 1.31 -10.15
N PRO A 752 3.77 1.69 -9.66
CA PRO A 752 4.32 1.09 -8.44
C PRO A 752 3.36 1.13 -7.26
N GLN A 753 2.74 2.29 -7.00
CA GLN A 753 1.81 2.46 -5.89
C GLN A 753 0.51 1.69 -6.11
N ILE A 754 -0.14 1.86 -7.28
CA ILE A 754 -1.45 1.23 -7.54
C ILE A 754 -1.34 -0.29 -7.74
N SER A 755 -0.15 -0.81 -8.06
CA SER A 755 0.13 -2.25 -8.13
C SER A 755 0.48 -2.83 -6.75
N HIS A 756 1.27 -2.13 -5.95
CA HIS A 756 1.65 -2.54 -4.60
C HIS A 756 0.44 -2.55 -3.65
N ASP A 757 -0.37 -1.49 -3.69
CA ASP A 757 -1.45 -1.24 -2.73
C ASP A 757 -2.81 -1.84 -3.13
N ARG A 758 -2.91 -2.70 -4.15
CA ARG A 758 -4.20 -3.16 -4.73
C ARG A 758 -5.26 -3.55 -3.69
N GLY A 759 -4.89 -4.38 -2.72
CA GLY A 759 -5.77 -4.87 -1.64
C GLY A 759 -5.71 -4.03 -0.35
N LYS A 760 -4.94 -2.94 -0.33
CA LYS A 760 -4.73 -2.10 0.85
C LYS A 760 -5.95 -1.24 1.12
N ALA A 761 -6.42 -1.26 2.36
CA ALA A 761 -7.46 -0.36 2.83
C ALA A 761 -6.92 1.06 3.09
N PHE A 762 -7.80 2.01 3.33
CA PHE A 762 -7.36 3.32 3.81
C PHE A 762 -6.96 3.22 5.30
N ASP A 763 -6.03 4.08 5.71
CA ASP A 763 -5.58 4.16 7.10
C ASP A 763 -6.60 4.97 7.92
N LEU A 764 -7.48 4.27 8.64
CA LEU A 764 -8.48 4.90 9.50
C LEU A 764 -7.84 5.74 10.64
N LYS A 765 -6.59 5.46 11.02
CA LYS A 765 -5.91 6.13 12.14
C LYS A 765 -5.08 7.34 11.70
N ASN A 766 -4.95 7.61 10.40
CA ASN A 766 -4.33 8.82 9.88
C ASN A 766 -5.31 10.01 9.82
N LYS A 767 -5.47 10.71 10.94
CA LYS A 767 -6.40 11.83 11.11
C LYS A 767 -6.25 12.98 10.10
N ASN A 768 -5.02 13.25 9.65
CA ASN A 768 -4.71 14.45 8.87
C ASN A 768 -5.21 14.37 7.41
N GLU A 769 -5.53 13.17 6.93
CA GLU A 769 -5.89 12.94 5.51
C GLU A 769 -7.20 12.17 5.35
N LEU A 770 -8.02 12.06 6.41
CA LEU A 770 -9.27 11.30 6.36
C LEU A 770 -10.29 11.87 5.39
N TRP A 771 -10.27 13.18 5.12
CA TRP A 771 -11.19 13.84 4.20
C TRP A 771 -10.47 14.97 3.50
N LEU A 772 -10.81 15.22 2.24
CA LEU A 772 -10.06 16.12 1.35
C LEU A 772 -8.58 15.70 1.24
N GLY A 773 -8.34 14.42 0.96
CA GLY A 773 -7.00 13.85 0.90
C GLY A 773 -6.88 12.53 0.14
N GLU A 774 -5.65 12.03 0.04
CA GLU A 774 -5.29 10.84 -0.74
C GLU A 774 -5.36 9.52 0.04
N ASN A 775 -5.74 9.57 1.32
CA ASN A 775 -5.91 8.40 2.18
C ASN A 775 -7.21 7.64 1.85
N VAL A 776 -7.17 6.95 0.71
CA VAL A 776 -8.20 6.08 0.17
C VAL A 776 -7.61 4.69 -0.10
N SER A 777 -8.48 3.68 -0.22
CA SER A 777 -8.03 2.30 -0.51
C SER A 777 -7.28 2.22 -1.85
N GLY A 778 -6.35 1.28 -1.97
CA GLY A 778 -5.65 1.07 -3.24
C GLY A 778 -6.57 0.55 -4.35
N LEU A 779 -7.67 -0.15 -4.00
CA LEU A 779 -8.74 -0.48 -4.94
C LEU A 779 -9.33 0.78 -5.59
N GLN A 780 -9.63 1.81 -4.79
CA GLN A 780 -10.14 3.08 -5.30
C GLN A 780 -9.12 3.76 -6.22
N LYS A 781 -7.85 3.86 -5.80
CA LYS A 781 -6.79 4.46 -6.62
C LYS A 781 -6.67 3.77 -7.98
N ARG A 782 -6.59 2.44 -7.97
CA ARG A 782 -6.44 1.62 -9.18
C ARG A 782 -7.63 1.73 -10.12
N VAL A 783 -8.86 1.60 -9.59
CA VAL A 783 -10.09 1.74 -10.39
C VAL A 783 -10.21 3.15 -10.98
N CYS A 784 -9.90 4.20 -10.22
CA CYS A 784 -9.87 5.57 -10.75
C CYS A 784 -8.95 5.69 -11.97
N ARG A 785 -7.73 5.12 -11.93
CA ARG A 785 -6.80 5.21 -13.07
C ARG A 785 -7.18 4.35 -14.27
N LEU A 786 -7.69 3.13 -14.05
CA LEU A 786 -8.20 2.28 -15.13
C LEU A 786 -9.41 2.90 -15.85
N LEU A 787 -10.18 3.72 -15.14
CA LEU A 787 -11.32 4.45 -15.69
C LEU A 787 -10.95 5.85 -16.20
N GLY A 788 -9.67 6.26 -16.15
CA GLY A 788 -9.21 7.61 -16.52
C GLY A 788 -9.94 8.71 -15.76
N MET A 789 -10.05 8.56 -14.43
CA MET A 789 -10.52 9.60 -13.52
C MET A 789 -9.34 10.46 -13.06
N ARG A 790 -9.54 11.78 -13.02
CA ARG A 790 -8.48 12.75 -12.69
C ARG A 790 -8.00 12.65 -11.24
N SER A 791 -8.91 12.47 -10.29
CA SER A 791 -8.59 12.38 -8.86
C SER A 791 -9.28 11.20 -8.21
N TRP A 792 -8.56 10.50 -7.34
CA TRP A 792 -9.06 9.48 -6.42
C TRP A 792 -9.31 10.03 -5.01
N GLU A 793 -9.00 11.31 -4.76
CA GLU A 793 -9.06 11.89 -3.41
C GLU A 793 -10.47 11.81 -2.84
N ARG A 794 -10.55 11.52 -1.54
CA ARG A 794 -11.81 11.57 -0.82
C ARG A 794 -12.23 13.02 -0.67
N ARG A 795 -13.40 13.37 -1.19
CA ARG A 795 -13.93 14.74 -1.21
C ARG A 795 -15.46 14.75 -1.25
N TYR A 796 -16.05 15.93 -1.11
CA TYR A 796 -17.50 16.10 -1.30
C TYR A 796 -17.87 16.03 -2.79
N LEU A 797 -18.42 14.90 -3.22
CA LEU A 797 -18.88 14.71 -4.59
C LEU A 797 -20.20 15.44 -4.82
N ALA A 798 -21.09 15.49 -3.83
CA ALA A 798 -22.39 16.18 -3.95
C ALA A 798 -22.24 17.70 -4.12
N HIS A 799 -21.15 18.27 -3.58
CA HIS A 799 -20.86 19.71 -3.58
C HIS A 799 -19.78 20.14 -4.59
N ALA A 800 -19.23 19.20 -5.36
CA ALA A 800 -18.16 19.47 -6.34
C ALA A 800 -18.51 20.58 -7.34
N ILE A 801 -19.80 20.78 -7.64
CA ILE A 801 -20.28 21.81 -8.56
C ILE A 801 -20.65 23.13 -7.92
N ASP A 802 -20.63 23.22 -6.59
CA ASP A 802 -21.01 24.45 -5.89
C ASP A 802 -19.87 25.47 -5.92
N LYS A 803 -18.62 25.04 -6.22
CA LYS A 803 -17.47 25.94 -6.31
C LYS A 803 -17.64 26.93 -7.46
N GLY A 804 -17.90 28.19 -7.10
CA GLY A 804 -18.11 29.29 -8.03
C GLY A 804 -19.50 29.36 -8.65
N PHE A 805 -20.34 28.32 -8.55
CA PHE A 805 -21.70 28.40 -9.08
C PHE A 805 -22.69 28.95 -8.05
N GLU A 806 -23.40 30.01 -8.42
CA GLU A 806 -24.55 30.53 -7.71
C GLU A 806 -25.82 30.09 -8.45
N LEU A 807 -26.62 29.23 -7.82
CA LEU A 807 -27.92 28.81 -8.32
C LEU A 807 -29.02 29.59 -7.60
N TYR A 808 -29.94 30.21 -8.35
CA TYR A 808 -31.01 31.05 -7.80
C TYR A 808 -32.31 30.89 -8.59
N SER A 809 -33.43 31.16 -7.92
CA SER A 809 -34.77 31.17 -8.53
C SER A 809 -35.17 32.59 -8.96
N GLU A 810 -35.74 32.72 -10.14
CA GLU A 810 -36.32 33.95 -10.67
C GLU A 810 -37.80 33.69 -11.01
N GLY A 811 -38.67 33.84 -10.02
CA GLY A 811 -40.06 33.34 -10.10
C GLY A 811 -40.14 31.83 -9.86
N ASP A 812 -40.88 31.11 -10.71
CA ASP A 812 -40.99 29.64 -10.68
C ASP A 812 -39.88 28.94 -11.49
N GLU A 813 -38.94 29.69 -12.05
CA GLU A 813 -37.86 29.17 -12.90
C GLU A 813 -36.48 29.33 -12.25
N TRP A 814 -35.55 28.44 -12.59
CA TRP A 814 -34.20 28.37 -12.04
C TRP A 814 -33.14 28.90 -13.01
N ARG A 815 -32.11 29.57 -12.48
CA ARG A 815 -30.95 30.06 -13.22
C ARG A 815 -29.66 29.91 -12.40
N PHE A 816 -28.52 29.87 -13.10
CA PHE A 816 -27.20 29.85 -12.47
C PHE A 816 -26.26 30.92 -13.01
N ARG A 817 -25.25 31.25 -12.23
CA ARG A 817 -24.08 32.07 -12.63
C ARG A 817 -22.81 31.43 -12.09
N LEU A 818 -21.78 31.35 -12.92
CA LEU A 818 -20.42 31.01 -12.51
C LEU A 818 -19.69 32.30 -12.11
N LYS A 819 -19.08 32.33 -10.94
CA LYS A 819 -18.31 33.43 -10.38
C LYS A 819 -16.93 32.93 -9.99
N ASN A 820 -15.92 33.78 -10.14
CA ASN A 820 -14.60 33.52 -9.57
C ASN A 820 -14.57 33.85 -8.06
N ASP A 821 -13.43 33.65 -7.42
CA ASP A 821 -13.25 33.87 -5.97
C ASP A 821 -13.46 35.35 -5.56
N ASP A 822 -13.27 36.30 -6.47
CA ASP A 822 -13.54 37.73 -6.27
C ASP A 822 -15.03 38.11 -6.47
N GLY A 823 -15.88 37.14 -6.78
CA GLY A 823 -17.31 37.35 -7.07
C GLY A 823 -17.62 37.86 -8.49
N LYS A 824 -16.61 37.96 -9.37
CA LYS A 824 -16.79 38.37 -10.78
C LYS A 824 -17.51 37.27 -11.55
N ILE A 825 -18.61 37.61 -12.22
CA ILE A 825 -19.37 36.66 -13.05
C ILE A 825 -18.52 36.29 -14.27
N LEU A 826 -18.23 34.99 -14.38
CA LEU A 826 -17.53 34.34 -15.48
C LEU A 826 -18.51 33.97 -16.60
N LEU A 827 -19.58 33.25 -16.25
CA LEU A 827 -20.62 32.78 -17.17
C LEU A 827 -22.00 32.91 -16.52
N SER A 828 -23.03 33.10 -17.35
CA SER A 828 -24.43 33.08 -16.93
C SER A 828 -25.22 32.05 -17.74
N ALA A 829 -26.27 31.49 -17.14
CA ALA A 829 -27.17 30.57 -17.82
C ALA A 829 -27.73 31.18 -19.13
N ALA A 830 -27.72 30.41 -20.21
CA ALA A 830 -28.23 30.85 -21.50
C ALA A 830 -29.77 30.94 -21.55
N ARG A 831 -30.45 30.14 -20.72
CA ARG A 831 -31.91 30.09 -20.54
C ARG A 831 -32.27 29.86 -19.07
N SER A 832 -33.55 29.92 -18.75
CA SER A 832 -34.12 29.49 -17.47
C SER A 832 -34.55 28.02 -17.52
N TYR A 833 -34.63 27.37 -16.35
CA TYR A 833 -34.93 25.94 -16.21
C TYR A 833 -36.17 25.71 -15.36
N SER A 834 -36.93 24.66 -15.65
CA SER A 834 -38.20 24.37 -14.97
C SER A 834 -38.00 23.89 -13.54
N ASN A 835 -36.84 23.30 -13.24
CA ASN A 835 -36.51 22.77 -11.93
C ASN A 835 -35.00 22.82 -11.67
N ARG A 836 -34.63 22.65 -10.40
CA ARG A 836 -33.25 22.69 -9.92
C ARG A 836 -32.34 21.63 -10.57
N GLN A 837 -32.87 20.43 -10.80
CA GLN A 837 -32.09 19.30 -11.33
C GLN A 837 -31.67 19.53 -12.79
N GLU A 838 -32.52 20.16 -13.60
CA GLU A 838 -32.16 20.57 -14.96
C GLU A 838 -31.02 21.59 -14.97
N ALA A 839 -31.07 22.59 -14.10
CA ALA A 839 -30.02 23.59 -13.99
C ALA A 839 -28.68 22.95 -13.57
N ASP A 840 -28.70 22.03 -12.59
CA ASP A 840 -27.52 21.29 -12.15
C ASP A 840 -26.90 20.45 -13.28
N ARG A 841 -27.72 19.79 -14.11
CA ARG A 841 -27.24 19.03 -15.28
C ARG A 841 -26.49 19.92 -16.27
N VAL A 842 -26.97 21.15 -16.49
CA VAL A 842 -26.27 22.10 -17.37
C VAL A 842 -24.99 22.63 -16.73
N MET A 843 -25.00 22.92 -15.42
CA MET A 843 -23.78 23.31 -14.69
C MET A 843 -22.68 22.24 -14.79
N GLN A 844 -23.04 20.95 -14.69
CA GLN A 844 -22.11 19.84 -14.92
C GLN A 844 -21.56 19.81 -16.35
N THR A 845 -22.43 20.03 -17.32
CA THR A 845 -22.03 20.09 -18.73
C THR A 845 -21.06 21.25 -18.97
N ILE A 846 -21.22 22.37 -18.26
CA ILE A 846 -20.28 23.50 -18.29
C ILE A 846 -18.93 23.13 -17.69
N LEU A 847 -18.90 22.41 -16.57
CA LEU A 847 -17.64 21.96 -15.96
C LEU A 847 -16.84 21.04 -16.87
N TYR A 848 -17.52 20.25 -17.70
CA TYR A 848 -16.88 19.40 -18.69
C TYR A 848 -16.51 20.19 -19.97
N CYS A 849 -17.49 20.76 -20.67
CA CYS A 849 -17.31 21.44 -21.94
C CYS A 849 -16.47 22.72 -21.83
N GLY A 850 -16.55 23.43 -20.71
CA GLY A 850 -15.82 24.68 -20.45
C GLY A 850 -14.31 24.50 -20.28
N THR A 851 -13.82 23.27 -20.12
CA THR A 851 -12.36 23.03 -20.15
C THR A 851 -11.79 22.98 -21.56
N LYS A 852 -12.65 22.83 -22.59
CA LYS A 852 -12.23 22.63 -23.98
C LYS A 852 -12.26 23.97 -24.74
N PRO A 853 -11.12 24.51 -25.20
CA PRO A 853 -11.10 25.78 -25.94
C PRO A 853 -11.99 25.80 -27.19
N GLY A 854 -12.16 24.65 -27.84
CA GLY A 854 -13.00 24.49 -29.03
C GLY A 854 -14.50 24.71 -28.80
N ASN A 855 -14.97 24.64 -27.56
CA ASN A 855 -16.39 24.79 -27.21
C ASN A 855 -16.79 26.26 -26.98
N TYR A 856 -15.88 27.22 -27.18
CA TYR A 856 -16.15 28.64 -27.04
C TYR A 856 -16.46 29.27 -28.40
N ALA A 857 -17.75 29.49 -28.66
CA ALA A 857 -18.23 30.17 -29.85
C ALA A 857 -18.00 31.68 -29.75
N ASN A 858 -16.91 32.15 -30.34
CA ASN A 858 -16.56 33.56 -30.44
C ASN A 858 -17.56 34.35 -31.32
N ARG A 859 -18.01 35.52 -30.85
CA ARG A 859 -19.00 36.37 -31.52
C ARG A 859 -18.58 37.84 -31.48
N THR A 860 -19.18 38.63 -32.39
CA THR A 860 -19.05 40.09 -32.46
C THR A 860 -20.45 40.68 -32.46
N ALA A 861 -20.69 41.67 -31.59
CA ALA A 861 -21.95 42.39 -31.49
C ALA A 861 -22.05 43.49 -32.57
N GLU A 862 -23.26 44.01 -32.79
CA GLU A 862 -23.52 45.04 -33.81
C GLU A 862 -22.76 46.36 -33.55
N ASP A 863 -22.41 46.63 -32.29
CA ASP A 863 -21.61 47.79 -31.87
C ASP A 863 -20.10 47.60 -32.04
N GLY A 864 -19.67 46.46 -32.61
CA GLY A 864 -18.26 46.12 -32.86
C GLY A 864 -17.53 45.49 -31.67
N THR A 865 -18.20 45.29 -30.54
CA THR A 865 -17.60 44.63 -29.37
C THR A 865 -17.59 43.10 -29.50
N PHE A 866 -16.67 42.43 -28.83
CA PHE A 866 -16.44 40.99 -28.90
C PHE A 866 -16.96 40.28 -27.65
N TYR A 867 -17.54 39.08 -27.81
CA TYR A 867 -17.94 38.22 -26.69
C TYR A 867 -17.85 36.75 -27.11
N PHE A 868 -18.15 35.84 -26.18
CA PHE A 868 -18.19 34.40 -26.47
C PHE A 868 -19.36 33.73 -25.76
N ASN A 869 -19.84 32.64 -26.36
CA ASN A 869 -20.80 31.73 -25.75
C ASN A 869 -20.14 30.38 -25.58
N LEU A 870 -20.44 29.70 -24.47
CA LEU A 870 -20.05 28.32 -24.29
C LEU A 870 -21.14 27.44 -24.91
N VAL A 871 -20.71 26.53 -25.78
CA VAL A 871 -21.59 25.54 -26.41
C VAL A 871 -21.30 24.13 -25.90
N ASP A 872 -22.30 23.25 -25.96
CA ASP A 872 -22.10 21.82 -25.78
C ASP A 872 -21.63 21.15 -27.09
N GLU A 873 -21.59 19.82 -27.09
CA GLU A 873 -21.16 19.00 -28.23
C GLU A 873 -22.13 19.08 -29.42
N ASP A 874 -23.39 19.41 -29.18
CA ASP A 874 -24.43 19.59 -30.19
C ASP A 874 -24.47 21.04 -30.72
N ALA A 875 -23.51 21.86 -30.31
CA ALA A 875 -23.41 23.29 -30.60
C ALA A 875 -24.55 24.14 -30.03
N GLU A 876 -25.32 23.63 -29.04
CA GLU A 876 -26.30 24.43 -28.32
C GLU A 876 -25.61 25.35 -27.30
N ILE A 877 -26.12 26.58 -27.16
CA ILE A 877 -25.56 27.56 -26.22
C ILE A 877 -26.03 27.22 -24.81
N ILE A 878 -25.13 26.70 -23.98
CA ILE A 878 -25.41 26.32 -22.59
C ILE A 878 -25.12 27.44 -21.58
N ALA A 879 -24.15 28.30 -21.89
CA ALA A 879 -23.83 29.47 -21.07
C ALA A 879 -23.30 30.64 -21.90
N ARG A 880 -23.43 31.85 -21.36
CA ARG A 880 -23.03 33.09 -22.06
C ARG A 880 -22.10 33.92 -21.21
N ARG A 881 -21.14 34.56 -21.87
CA ARG A 881 -20.38 35.66 -21.29
C ARG A 881 -21.21 36.94 -21.38
N ILE A 882 -21.52 37.55 -20.23
CA ILE A 882 -22.33 38.78 -20.18
C ILE A 882 -21.52 40.06 -20.40
N ALA A 883 -20.18 40.00 -20.28
CA ALA A 883 -19.30 41.13 -20.56
C ALA A 883 -18.88 41.14 -22.04
N TYR A 884 -18.82 42.35 -22.61
CA TYR A 884 -18.37 42.60 -23.98
C TYR A 884 -16.98 43.26 -23.94
N PHE A 885 -16.13 42.90 -24.90
CA PHE A 885 -14.72 43.29 -24.95
C PHE A 885 -14.42 44.17 -26.16
N PRO A 886 -13.63 45.24 -26.03
CA PRO A 886 -13.23 46.10 -27.15
C PRO A 886 -12.39 45.38 -28.22
N THR A 887 -11.62 44.36 -27.84
CA THR A 887 -10.70 43.64 -28.75
C THR A 887 -10.86 42.13 -28.67
N ALA A 888 -10.50 41.42 -29.75
CA ALA A 888 -10.51 39.96 -29.79
C ALA A 888 -9.51 39.34 -28.81
N ALA A 889 -8.37 39.98 -28.56
CA ALA A 889 -7.36 39.52 -27.62
C ALA A 889 -7.86 39.57 -26.16
N GLU A 890 -8.60 40.63 -25.78
CA GLU A 890 -9.22 40.72 -24.45
C GLU A 890 -10.33 39.68 -24.25
N ARG A 891 -11.13 39.41 -25.29
CA ARG A 891 -12.10 38.31 -25.28
C ARG A 891 -11.40 36.97 -25.06
N ASP A 892 -10.32 36.71 -25.78
CA ASP A 892 -9.59 35.44 -25.70
C ASP A 892 -8.92 35.27 -24.33
N ALA A 893 -8.35 36.32 -23.75
CA ALA A 893 -7.83 36.29 -22.38
C ALA A 893 -8.93 36.01 -21.35
N ALA A 894 -10.13 36.60 -21.52
CA ALA A 894 -11.27 36.31 -20.66
C ALA A 894 -11.82 34.89 -20.84
N ARG A 895 -11.76 34.34 -22.07
CA ARG A 895 -12.08 32.92 -22.31
C ARG A 895 -11.11 32.03 -21.56
N ASP A 896 -9.82 32.30 -21.67
CA ASP A 896 -8.76 31.51 -21.05
C ASP A 896 -8.82 31.61 -19.51
N GLU A 897 -9.27 32.75 -18.96
CA GLU A 897 -9.63 32.90 -17.53
C GLU A 897 -10.76 31.93 -17.13
N VAL A 898 -11.83 31.82 -17.92
CA VAL A 898 -12.93 30.88 -17.65
C VAL A 898 -12.45 29.44 -17.73
N ILE A 899 -11.66 29.09 -18.75
CA ILE A 899 -11.08 27.75 -18.91
C ILE A 899 -10.22 27.40 -17.70
N THR A 900 -9.36 28.33 -17.26
CA THR A 900 -8.48 28.13 -16.10
C THR A 900 -9.30 27.93 -14.83
N PHE A 901 -10.34 28.75 -14.62
CA PHE A 901 -11.21 28.63 -13.45
C PHE A 901 -11.95 27.29 -13.42
N ILE A 902 -12.58 26.90 -14.54
CA ILE A 902 -13.30 25.63 -14.65
C ILE A 902 -12.33 24.44 -14.53
N SER A 903 -11.12 24.55 -15.08
CA SER A 903 -10.10 23.51 -14.95
C SER A 903 -9.60 23.34 -13.50
N GLY A 904 -9.74 24.37 -12.66
CA GLY A 904 -9.48 24.32 -11.22
C GLY A 904 -10.70 23.92 -10.37
N ALA A 905 -11.84 23.60 -10.99
CA ALA A 905 -12.98 23.01 -10.31
C ALA A 905 -12.82 21.49 -10.22
N GLU A 906 -13.19 20.92 -9.08
CA GLU A 906 -13.11 19.47 -8.87
C GLU A 906 -14.24 18.78 -9.64
N PRO A 907 -13.94 17.79 -10.50
CA PRO A 907 -15.00 17.04 -11.17
C PRO A 907 -15.77 16.22 -10.14
N ALA A 908 -17.09 16.09 -10.35
CA ALA A 908 -17.94 15.20 -9.56
C ALA A 908 -17.71 13.69 -9.87
N GLU A 909 -16.72 13.35 -10.70
CA GLU A 909 -16.31 11.97 -11.00
C GLU A 909 -15.45 11.40 -9.88
N GLY A 910 -15.97 10.40 -9.17
CA GLY A 910 -15.34 9.70 -8.06
C GLY A 910 -16.34 8.76 -7.40
N PHE A 911 -15.96 8.12 -6.30
CA PHE A 911 -16.86 7.29 -5.49
C PHE A 911 -16.29 7.12 -4.09
N HIS A 912 -17.15 6.73 -3.15
CA HIS A 912 -16.76 6.37 -1.78
C HIS A 912 -16.86 4.87 -1.57
N LEU A 913 -15.87 4.26 -0.93
CA LEU A 913 -15.93 2.87 -0.50
C LEU A 913 -16.13 2.80 1.01
N VAL A 914 -17.14 2.04 1.42
CA VAL A 914 -17.46 1.79 2.83
C VAL A 914 -17.24 0.32 3.13
N GLU A 915 -16.29 0.02 4.00
CA GLU A 915 -16.00 -1.33 4.47
C GLU A 915 -16.96 -1.69 5.59
N HIS A 916 -17.72 -2.78 5.43
CA HIS A 916 -18.74 -3.12 6.40
C HIS A 916 -18.15 -3.59 7.73
N VAL A 917 -16.98 -4.25 7.71
CA VAL A 917 -16.28 -4.73 8.93
C VAL A 917 -16.01 -3.60 9.93
N LEU A 918 -15.83 -2.36 9.47
CA LEU A 918 -15.61 -1.19 10.34
C LEU A 918 -16.90 -0.68 11.00
N LEU A 919 -18.07 -1.11 10.51
CA LEU A 919 -19.40 -0.76 11.02
C LEU A 919 -19.96 -1.84 11.95
N ARG A 920 -19.14 -2.81 12.37
CA ARG A 920 -19.53 -3.80 13.37
C ARG A 920 -19.84 -3.14 14.72
N PRO A 921 -20.73 -3.73 15.54
CA PRO A 921 -21.07 -3.17 16.84
C PRO A 921 -19.95 -3.42 17.85
N HIS A 922 -19.61 -2.42 18.67
CA HIS A 922 -18.74 -2.61 19.85
C HIS A 922 -19.50 -2.45 21.18
N GLY A 923 -20.82 -2.19 21.12
CA GLY A 923 -21.75 -2.11 22.25
C GLY A 923 -22.98 -3.02 22.07
N GLN A 924 -23.65 -3.37 23.17
CA GLN A 924 -24.80 -4.28 23.15
C GLN A 924 -26.04 -3.68 22.46
N ASP A 925 -26.34 -2.39 22.61
CA ASP A 925 -27.58 -1.78 22.08
C ASP A 925 -27.42 -1.05 20.74
N ASN A 926 -26.35 -1.36 20.01
CA ASN A 926 -26.03 -0.75 18.72
C ASN A 926 -27.02 -1.13 17.60
N GLU A 927 -27.25 -0.20 16.65
CA GLU A 927 -27.95 -0.54 15.41
C GLU A 927 -27.11 -1.52 14.55
N LEU A 928 -27.79 -2.48 13.91
CA LEU A 928 -27.16 -3.56 13.14
C LEU A 928 -27.64 -3.54 11.70
N PHE A 929 -26.81 -4.08 10.79
CA PHE A 929 -27.23 -4.21 9.40
C PHE A 929 -28.50 -5.07 9.27
N ALA A 930 -29.40 -4.63 8.38
CA ALA A 930 -30.53 -5.43 7.96
C ALA A 930 -30.05 -6.69 7.22
N VAL A 931 -30.60 -7.84 7.61
CA VAL A 931 -30.33 -9.13 6.97
C VAL A 931 -31.63 -9.64 6.35
N TYR A 932 -31.54 -10.33 5.21
CA TYR A 932 -32.69 -10.99 4.61
C TYR A 932 -32.45 -12.50 4.58
N VAL A 933 -33.30 -13.26 5.27
CA VAL A 933 -33.28 -14.73 5.25
C VAL A 933 -34.54 -15.21 4.55
N PRO A 934 -34.44 -15.89 3.38
CA PRO A 934 -35.61 -16.44 2.72
C PRO A 934 -36.32 -17.48 3.61
N PRO A 935 -37.67 -17.54 3.60
CA PRO A 935 -38.44 -18.40 4.51
C PRO A 935 -38.11 -19.90 4.45
N ASP A 936 -37.64 -20.42 3.31
CA ASP A 936 -37.37 -21.85 3.06
C ASP A 936 -35.86 -22.19 3.00
N CYS A 937 -35.02 -21.32 3.53
CA CYS A 937 -33.59 -21.40 3.31
C CYS A 937 -32.91 -22.50 4.18
N LYS A 938 -32.59 -23.64 3.55
CA LYS A 938 -31.82 -24.74 4.17
C LYS A 938 -30.31 -24.46 4.26
N THR A 939 -29.81 -23.50 3.48
CA THR A 939 -28.39 -23.10 3.40
C THR A 939 -28.30 -21.58 3.23
N CYS A 940 -28.28 -20.83 4.34
CA CYS A 940 -28.30 -19.36 4.32
C CYS A 940 -26.93 -18.71 4.51
N SER A 941 -25.86 -19.50 4.54
CA SER A 941 -24.51 -19.07 4.97
C SER A 941 -24.02 -17.77 4.32
N GLY A 942 -24.36 -17.52 3.05
CA GLY A 942 -23.92 -16.32 2.34
C GLY A 942 -24.66 -15.02 2.66
N PHE A 943 -25.78 -15.04 3.39
CA PHE A 943 -26.56 -13.82 3.72
C PHE A 943 -26.67 -13.55 5.22
N MET A 944 -26.19 -14.45 6.08
CA MET A 944 -26.31 -14.29 7.55
C MET A 944 -25.35 -13.25 8.11
N ASP A 945 -24.21 -13.03 7.45
CA ASP A 945 -23.16 -12.13 7.89
C ASP A 945 -23.02 -10.93 6.93
N PRO A 946 -23.44 -9.73 7.36
CA PRO A 946 -23.35 -8.51 6.57
C PRO A 946 -22.03 -7.74 6.74
N TYR A 947 -21.07 -8.26 7.50
CA TYR A 947 -19.81 -7.58 7.84
C TYR A 947 -18.61 -8.16 7.09
N SER A 948 -18.44 -9.49 7.11
CA SER A 948 -17.24 -10.14 6.57
C SER A 948 -17.08 -9.92 5.08
N PHE A 949 -15.92 -9.39 4.69
CA PHE A 949 -15.52 -9.24 3.29
C PHE A 949 -16.57 -8.52 2.43
N ARG A 950 -17.30 -7.56 3.00
CA ARG A 950 -18.31 -6.77 2.28
C ARG A 950 -17.95 -5.31 2.26
N LEU A 951 -18.22 -4.69 1.12
CA LEU A 951 -18.10 -3.25 0.97
C LEU A 951 -19.20 -2.68 0.08
N THR A 952 -19.55 -1.42 0.33
CA THR A 952 -20.49 -0.65 -0.50
C THR A 952 -19.73 0.47 -1.19
N ALA A 953 -19.82 0.52 -2.53
CA ALA A 953 -19.39 1.64 -3.35
C ALA A 953 -20.56 2.60 -3.58
N VAL A 954 -20.45 3.81 -3.04
CA VAL A 954 -21.42 4.90 -3.24
C VAL A 954 -20.92 5.77 -4.39
N VAL A 955 -21.62 5.74 -5.51
CA VAL A 955 -21.18 6.32 -6.79
C VAL A 955 -22.20 7.36 -7.25
N PRO A 956 -21.79 8.57 -7.64
CA PRO A 956 -22.72 9.60 -8.11
C PRO A 956 -23.35 9.19 -9.45
N ALA A 957 -24.65 9.43 -9.64
CA ALA A 957 -25.35 9.05 -10.87
C ALA A 957 -25.43 10.16 -11.93
N TRP A 958 -25.05 11.39 -11.58
CA TRP A 958 -25.27 12.60 -12.39
C TRP A 958 -24.09 13.06 -13.28
N PRO A 959 -22.81 12.73 -13.04
CA PRO A 959 -21.74 13.09 -13.98
C PRO A 959 -22.02 12.59 -15.39
N LYS A 960 -21.58 13.32 -16.43
CA LYS A 960 -21.93 13.01 -17.83
C LYS A 960 -21.61 11.56 -18.21
N ARG A 961 -20.37 11.11 -17.97
CA ARG A 961 -19.95 9.72 -18.23
C ARG A 961 -20.72 8.70 -17.39
N PHE A 962 -21.09 9.08 -16.16
CA PHE A 962 -21.79 8.21 -15.23
C PHE A 962 -23.29 8.12 -15.52
N ARG A 963 -23.83 8.88 -16.47
CA ARG A 963 -25.21 8.68 -16.99
C ARG A 963 -25.27 7.59 -18.04
N ASP A 964 -24.17 7.35 -18.76
CA ASP A 964 -24.11 6.34 -19.80
C ASP A 964 -24.13 4.91 -19.25
N ARG A 965 -24.97 4.05 -19.83
CA ARG A 965 -25.19 2.67 -19.35
C ARG A 965 -23.99 1.76 -19.61
N ASP A 966 -23.31 1.91 -20.74
CA ASP A 966 -22.12 1.10 -21.06
C ASP A 966 -20.96 1.49 -20.15
N PHE A 967 -20.81 2.78 -19.85
CA PHE A 967 -19.82 3.25 -18.88
C PHE A 967 -20.10 2.72 -17.48
N ARG A 968 -21.37 2.73 -17.03
CA ARG A 968 -21.72 2.11 -15.74
C ARG A 968 -21.37 0.63 -15.71
N HIS A 969 -21.70 -0.11 -16.76
CA HIS A 969 -21.35 -1.53 -16.85
C HIS A 969 -19.83 -1.75 -16.79
N PHE A 970 -19.06 -0.92 -17.50
CA PHE A 970 -17.60 -0.96 -17.47
C PHE A 970 -17.03 -0.58 -16.10
N PHE A 971 -17.56 0.46 -15.45
CA PHE A 971 -17.20 0.84 -14.07
C PHE A 971 -17.43 -0.33 -13.12
N GLU A 972 -18.63 -0.92 -13.16
CA GLU A 972 -19.02 -1.99 -12.26
C GLU A 972 -18.21 -3.26 -12.49
N LYS A 973 -17.95 -3.62 -13.75
CA LYS A 973 -17.09 -4.74 -14.14
C LYS A 973 -15.67 -4.51 -13.62
N THR A 974 -15.10 -3.33 -13.87
CA THR A 974 -13.74 -2.96 -13.45
C THR A 974 -13.62 -3.03 -11.94
N LEU A 975 -14.54 -2.40 -11.19
CA LEU A 975 -14.51 -2.43 -9.73
C LEU A 975 -14.59 -3.85 -9.16
N ARG A 976 -15.41 -4.74 -9.76
CA ARG A 976 -15.54 -6.14 -9.31
C ARG A 976 -14.34 -7.00 -9.70
N LEU A 977 -13.69 -6.75 -10.84
CA LEU A 977 -12.49 -7.48 -11.27
C LEU A 977 -11.26 -7.09 -10.45
N GLU A 978 -11.17 -5.82 -10.05
CA GLU A 978 -10.03 -5.30 -9.29
C GLU A 978 -10.18 -5.53 -7.78
N ALA A 979 -11.40 -5.76 -7.29
CA ALA A 979 -11.64 -6.09 -5.89
C ALA A 979 -11.05 -7.47 -5.53
N PRO A 980 -10.55 -7.67 -4.29
CA PRO A 980 -10.09 -8.99 -3.86
C PRO A 980 -11.17 -10.05 -4.04
N ALA A 981 -10.80 -11.24 -4.55
CA ALA A 981 -11.75 -12.25 -5.00
C ALA A 981 -12.74 -12.75 -3.93
N HIS A 982 -12.38 -12.64 -2.65
CA HIS A 982 -13.23 -13.03 -1.52
C HIS A 982 -14.16 -11.89 -1.06
N THR A 983 -14.02 -10.67 -1.60
CA THR A 983 -14.84 -9.51 -1.23
C THR A 983 -16.08 -9.37 -2.11
N HIS A 984 -17.19 -9.01 -1.47
CA HIS A 984 -18.44 -8.71 -2.13
C HIS A 984 -18.68 -7.20 -2.20
N VAL A 985 -18.75 -6.68 -3.42
CA VAL A 985 -18.94 -5.26 -3.70
C VAL A 985 -20.39 -4.95 -4.07
N LYS A 986 -21.11 -4.23 -3.21
CA LYS A 986 -22.40 -3.62 -3.51
C LYS A 986 -22.17 -2.25 -4.15
N ILE A 987 -22.73 -2.00 -5.34
CA ILE A 987 -22.57 -0.72 -6.05
C ILE A 987 -23.90 0.03 -6.05
N CYS A 988 -23.88 1.26 -5.54
CA CYS A 988 -25.04 2.14 -5.41
C CYS A 988 -24.84 3.40 -6.27
N TRP A 989 -25.57 3.51 -7.38
CA TRP A 989 -25.60 4.72 -8.22
C TRP A 989 -26.61 5.73 -7.65
N VAL A 990 -26.16 6.73 -6.90
CA VAL A 990 -27.04 7.58 -6.05
C VAL A 990 -27.30 8.97 -6.66
N SER A 991 -28.43 9.58 -6.29
CA SER A 991 -28.69 10.98 -6.63
C SER A 991 -27.79 11.92 -5.83
N ARG A 992 -27.77 13.19 -6.22
CA ARG A 992 -27.05 14.24 -5.50
C ARG A 992 -27.54 14.38 -4.06
N GLU A 993 -28.85 14.29 -3.85
CA GLU A 993 -29.45 14.41 -2.52
C GLU A 993 -29.06 13.24 -1.62
N HIS A 994 -29.10 12.00 -2.14
CA HIS A 994 -28.65 10.82 -1.39
C HIS A 994 -27.14 10.83 -1.13
N MET A 995 -26.33 11.34 -2.06
CA MET A 995 -24.89 11.50 -1.83
C MET A 995 -24.61 12.51 -0.73
N ALA A 996 -25.27 13.68 -0.74
CA ALA A 996 -25.11 14.69 0.31
C ALA A 996 -25.49 14.13 1.69
N ASP A 997 -26.65 13.46 1.78
CA ASP A 997 -27.11 12.82 3.01
C ASP A 997 -26.11 11.78 3.56
N PHE A 998 -25.49 11.01 2.67
CA PHE A 998 -24.46 10.04 2.99
C PHE A 998 -23.16 10.73 3.47
N GLU A 999 -22.66 11.71 2.72
CA GLU A 999 -21.41 12.44 3.03
C GLU A 999 -21.51 13.15 4.39
N ASP A 1000 -22.66 13.75 4.70
CA ASP A 1000 -22.96 14.43 5.97
C ASP A 1000 -22.89 13.50 7.20
N LYS A 1001 -23.03 12.18 7.01
CA LYS A 1001 -22.94 11.18 8.09
C LYS A 1001 -21.63 10.40 8.07
N TYR A 1002 -21.10 10.16 6.87
CA TYR A 1002 -19.88 9.41 6.69
C TYR A 1002 -18.66 10.16 7.22
N TRP A 1003 -18.56 11.47 6.97
CA TRP A 1003 -17.44 12.28 7.45
C TRP A 1003 -17.36 12.33 8.99
N PRO A 1004 -18.41 12.72 9.74
CA PRO A 1004 -18.34 12.75 11.21
C PRO A 1004 -18.02 11.37 11.82
N TRP A 1005 -18.56 10.30 11.24
CA TRP A 1005 -18.25 8.94 11.69
C TRP A 1005 -16.77 8.57 11.46
N LEU A 1006 -16.19 8.90 10.30
CA LEU A 1006 -14.77 8.68 10.03
C LEU A 1006 -13.88 9.45 11.01
N GLU A 1007 -14.18 10.74 11.24
CA GLU A 1007 -13.44 11.59 12.16
C GLU A 1007 -13.46 11.01 13.59
N ALA A 1008 -14.63 10.61 14.07
CA ALA A 1008 -14.77 9.96 15.38
C ALA A 1008 -14.01 8.62 15.44
N SER A 1009 -14.12 7.77 14.43
CA SER A 1009 -13.51 6.42 14.40
C SER A 1009 -11.98 6.43 14.34
N SER A 1010 -11.40 7.53 13.85
CA SER A 1010 -9.95 7.72 13.75
C SER A 1010 -9.27 7.94 15.09
N SER A 1011 -10.01 8.44 16.07
CA SER A 1011 -9.48 8.68 17.41
C SER A 1011 -9.43 7.38 18.19
N PHE A 1012 -8.29 7.12 18.81
CA PHE A 1012 -8.15 6.07 19.82
C PHE A 1012 -8.91 6.37 21.12
N HIS A 1013 -9.37 7.61 21.29
CA HIS A 1013 -10.05 8.08 22.50
C HIS A 1013 -11.57 8.14 22.42
N THR A 1014 -12.14 7.93 21.24
CA THR A 1014 -13.59 8.01 21.07
C THR A 1014 -14.20 6.83 21.82
N THR A 1015 -15.08 7.12 22.77
CA THR A 1015 -15.79 6.07 23.49
C THR A 1015 -16.91 5.50 22.62
N GLU A 1016 -17.35 4.26 22.91
CA GLU A 1016 -18.45 3.66 22.17
C GLU A 1016 -19.75 4.50 22.27
N ASP A 1017 -20.01 5.16 23.40
CA ASP A 1017 -21.15 6.06 23.57
C ASP A 1017 -21.13 7.26 22.60
N GLN A 1018 -19.94 7.73 22.22
CA GLN A 1018 -19.76 8.80 21.25
C GLN A 1018 -19.83 8.28 19.81
N LEU A 1019 -19.32 7.07 19.57
CA LEU A 1019 -19.24 6.47 18.24
C LEU A 1019 -20.57 5.90 17.76
N ALA A 1020 -21.32 5.25 18.66
CA ALA A 1020 -22.53 4.51 18.31
C ALA A 1020 -23.58 5.37 17.59
N PRO A 1021 -23.97 6.57 18.05
CA PRO A 1021 -24.95 7.40 17.34
C PRO A 1021 -24.53 7.79 15.91
N LEU A 1022 -23.23 8.03 15.69
CA LEU A 1022 -22.69 8.39 14.38
C LEU A 1022 -22.69 7.19 13.43
N ARG A 1023 -22.31 6.01 13.93
CA ARG A 1023 -22.35 4.75 13.17
C ARG A 1023 -23.79 4.39 12.81
N ASP A 1024 -24.71 4.48 13.76
CA ASP A 1024 -26.13 4.13 13.58
C ASP A 1024 -26.78 5.06 12.54
N ALA A 1025 -26.50 6.37 12.60
CA ALA A 1025 -26.91 7.31 11.56
C ALA A 1025 -26.39 6.92 10.16
N LEU A 1026 -25.11 6.55 10.06
CA LEU A 1026 -24.50 6.10 8.79
C LEU A 1026 -25.14 4.81 8.27
N LEU A 1027 -25.43 3.83 9.14
CA LEU A 1027 -26.12 2.59 8.78
C LEU A 1027 -27.52 2.88 8.20
N SER A 1028 -28.27 3.78 8.82
CA SER A 1028 -29.59 4.21 8.33
C SER A 1028 -29.51 4.82 6.93
N SER A 1029 -28.53 5.71 6.68
CA SER A 1029 -28.30 6.29 5.35
C SER A 1029 -27.92 5.24 4.31
N LEU A 1030 -26.98 4.33 4.63
CA LEU A 1030 -26.59 3.20 3.77
C LEU A 1030 -27.78 2.28 3.43
N GLY A 1031 -28.69 2.05 4.38
CA GLY A 1031 -29.90 1.27 4.20
C GLY A 1031 -30.91 1.92 3.23
N SER A 1032 -30.91 3.26 3.16
CA SER A 1032 -31.77 4.05 2.27
C SER A 1032 -31.28 4.13 0.82
N LEU A 1033 -29.97 3.93 0.58
CA LEU A 1033 -29.38 4.06 -0.76
C LEU A 1033 -30.01 3.09 -1.77
N ARG A 1034 -30.40 3.63 -2.93
CA ARG A 1034 -30.92 2.88 -4.09
C ARG A 1034 -30.20 3.35 -5.36
N SER A 1035 -29.88 2.39 -6.23
CA SER A 1035 -29.33 2.72 -7.56
C SER A 1035 -30.41 3.33 -8.43
N ILE A 1036 -30.12 4.50 -9.00
CA ILE A 1036 -30.98 5.21 -9.94
C ILE A 1036 -30.58 4.76 -11.34
N TYR A 1037 -31.42 3.96 -11.98
CA TYR A 1037 -31.29 3.66 -13.41
C TYR A 1037 -32.31 4.48 -14.19
N GLU A 1038 -31.97 4.86 -15.43
CA GLU A 1038 -32.89 5.60 -16.29
C GLU A 1038 -34.16 4.78 -16.59
N GLU A 1039 -35.28 5.48 -16.72
CA GLU A 1039 -36.56 4.89 -17.11
C GLU A 1039 -36.53 4.51 -18.60
N THR A 1040 -36.81 3.25 -18.90
CA THR A 1040 -37.00 2.77 -20.28
C THR A 1040 -38.45 2.41 -20.52
N ARG A 1041 -38.94 2.66 -21.74
CA ARG A 1041 -40.32 2.36 -22.16
C ARG A 1041 -40.42 0.95 -22.77
N LEU A 1042 -41.59 0.33 -22.65
CA LEU A 1042 -41.93 -0.87 -23.42
C LEU A 1042 -42.35 -0.45 -24.83
N PHE A 1043 -41.64 -0.93 -25.85
CA PHE A 1043 -42.01 -0.69 -27.25
C PHE A 1043 -43.01 -1.74 -27.72
N TYR A 1044 -43.96 -1.32 -28.56
CA TYR A 1044 -44.83 -2.24 -29.28
C TYR A 1044 -44.01 -2.93 -30.37
N CYS A 1045 -44.23 -4.23 -30.59
CA CYS A 1045 -43.44 -5.08 -31.51
C CYS A 1045 -43.43 -4.65 -32.99
N GLU A 1046 -44.09 -3.54 -33.35
CA GLU A 1046 -44.15 -3.00 -34.71
C GLU A 1046 -43.10 -1.89 -34.96
N GLU A 1047 -42.42 -1.39 -33.93
CA GLU A 1047 -41.30 -0.44 -34.04
C GLU A 1047 -39.95 -1.17 -33.94
N ASN A 1048 -39.40 -1.59 -35.08
CA ASN A 1048 -38.08 -2.23 -35.17
C ASN A 1048 -36.94 -1.19 -35.12
N SER A 1049 -36.54 -0.74 -33.93
CA SER A 1049 -35.17 -0.26 -33.69
C SER A 1049 -34.49 -1.21 -32.69
N ASP A 1050 -33.47 -1.95 -33.14
CA ASP A 1050 -32.60 -2.75 -32.25
C ASP A 1050 -31.81 -1.87 -31.26
N GLU A 1051 -31.84 -0.54 -31.41
CA GLU A 1051 -31.14 0.44 -30.58
C GLU A 1051 -31.80 0.65 -29.19
N ASP A 1052 -33.05 0.24 -28.99
CA ASP A 1052 -33.83 0.49 -27.76
C ASP A 1052 -34.24 -0.78 -26.99
N ALA A 1053 -33.42 -1.83 -27.01
CA ALA A 1053 -33.73 -3.08 -26.32
C ALA A 1053 -33.75 -2.93 -24.78
N LEU A 1054 -34.88 -3.28 -24.15
CA LEU A 1054 -35.06 -3.26 -22.69
C LEU A 1054 -34.34 -4.45 -22.03
N LEU A 1055 -33.30 -4.18 -21.24
CA LEU A 1055 -32.60 -5.17 -20.41
C LEU A 1055 -33.22 -5.21 -19.01
N LEU A 1056 -33.89 -6.32 -18.69
CA LEU A 1056 -34.41 -6.59 -17.34
C LEU A 1056 -33.25 -6.59 -16.32
N ASN A 1057 -33.47 -6.01 -15.13
CA ASN A 1057 -32.47 -5.72 -14.09
C ASN A 1057 -31.44 -4.61 -14.41
N HIS A 1058 -31.54 -3.95 -15.55
CA HIS A 1058 -30.66 -2.82 -15.92
C HIS A 1058 -31.41 -1.51 -16.17
N SER A 1059 -32.74 -1.54 -16.07
CA SER A 1059 -33.64 -0.42 -16.40
C SER A 1059 -34.82 -0.41 -15.43
N VAL A 1060 -35.33 0.77 -15.04
CA VAL A 1060 -36.62 0.87 -14.36
C VAL A 1060 -37.71 0.97 -15.42
N LEU A 1061 -38.75 0.14 -15.32
CA LEU A 1061 -39.94 0.24 -16.17
C LEU A 1061 -40.69 1.52 -15.79
N GLY A 1062 -40.75 2.49 -16.69
CA GLY A 1062 -41.57 3.68 -16.50
C GLY A 1062 -43.05 3.30 -16.39
N THR A 1063 -43.78 3.93 -15.46
CA THR A 1063 -45.23 3.76 -15.33
C THR A 1063 -45.96 4.79 -16.20
N GLU A 1064 -46.74 4.32 -17.17
CA GLU A 1064 -48.00 4.98 -17.54
C GLU A 1064 -49.18 4.14 -17.04
#